data_AF-A0A438EU06-F1
#
_entry.id   AF-A0A438EU06-F1
#
_cell.length_a   1.000
_cell.length_b   1.000
_cell.length_c   1.000
_cell.angle_alpha   90.00
_cell.angle_beta   90.00
_cell.angle_gamma   90.00
#
_symmetry.space_group_name_H-M   'P 1'
#
loop_
_entity.id
_entity.type
_entity.pdbx_description
1 polymer ?
#
loop_
_entity_poly.entity_id
_entity_poly.type
_entity_poly.pdbx_seq_one_letter_code
_entity_poly.pdbx_strand_id
1 'polypeptide(L)'
;MAGSASVMGCVVVGPPQPRWSSFREDSHRRTPASRRSNLIILRPSPSSCSLACPTSTTFQSLISSRPPWLREVGNGGSRSLKKKSSYWNHYTSNEHVAEAPLSKQHKCISCFLNHPRSCSSIKRFVPRVFSDKSTFPLLKHTLDNVSVKRVRVLNATVGPDEPHAASTAWPDGILEKQGLDLVDPEIGRAELEGFLCSELPSHPKLYRGQLKNGLRYLILPNKVPPNRFEAHMEVHVGSIDEEDDEQGIAHMIEHVAFLGSKKREKLLGTGARSNAYTDFHHTVFHIHSPTSTKDSDGDLLPFVLDALNEIAFHPKFLASRVEKERRAILSELQMMNTIEYRVDCQLLQHLHSENKLSKRFPIGLEEQIKKWDADKIRKFHERWYFPANATLYIVGDIDNISKTVYQIEAIFGQTGMENETAATPTPSAFGAMASFLVPKLSVGLAGSLSHDRSPIPVDQSKFIKKERHAVRPPVKHNWSLPGSNEDMKSPQIFQHELLQNFSINMFCKIPVNKVQTYGDLRNVLMKRIFLSALHFRINTRYKSSNPPFTSIELDHSDSGREGCTVTTLTVTAEPKNWQSAIKVAVQEVRRLKEFGVTKGELARYLDALLKDSEQLAAMIDNVSSVDNLDFIMESDALGHMVMDQRQGHESLVAVAGTVTLEEVNSTGAKVLEFISDFGKPTAPLPAAIVACVPTKVHVEGSGEIEFKISPIEITDAIKAGLEEPIEAEPELEVPKELISSSQLQKLRVERSPSFIPLSPEVNVTKVYDNETGITQLRLSNGIPVNYKISRNEARGGVMRLIVGGGRAAESFESRGAVVVGVRTLSEGGRVGNFSREQVELFCVNHLINCSLESTEEFICMEFRFTLRDNGMRAAFQLLHMVLEHSVWLDDAFDRARQLYLSYYRSIPKSLERSTAHKLMLAMLNGDERFVEPSPKSLQNLTLQSVKDAVMNQFVGDNMEVSVVGDFSEEDIESCILDYMGTVRASRDSEIEQQSSSIMFRSYPSDLQFQQVFLKDTDERACAYIAGPAPNRWGFTIEGKDLFESINNISVDDGEFLS
;
A
#
# COMPACT_ATOMS: atom_id res chain seq x y z
N MET A 1 -13.19 -7.32 8.86
CA MET A 1 -11.71 -7.31 8.80
C MET A 1 -11.29 -7.40 7.35
N ALA A 2 -10.56 -6.41 6.82
CA ALA A 2 -10.03 -6.43 5.46
C ALA A 2 -8.88 -5.40 5.32
N GLY A 3 -7.94 -5.43 6.27
CA GLY A 3 -6.60 -4.91 5.99
C GLY A 3 -5.92 -5.89 5.04
N SER A 4 -5.49 -5.40 3.87
CA SER A 4 -4.62 -6.11 2.91
C SER A 4 -4.89 -7.61 2.73
N ALA A 5 -6.04 -7.94 2.11
CA ALA A 5 -6.13 -9.17 1.30
C ALA A 5 -5.43 -8.96 -0.06
N SER A 6 -4.18 -8.49 -0.02
CA SER A 6 -3.23 -8.69 -1.10
C SER A 6 -2.77 -10.16 -1.07
N VAL A 7 -1.97 -10.54 -2.06
CA VAL A 7 -1.02 -11.65 -1.85
C VAL A 7 -0.21 -11.36 -0.59
N MET A 8 0.15 -12.42 0.15
CA MET A 8 1.07 -12.35 1.29
C MET A 8 2.52 -12.19 0.79
N GLY A 9 2.78 -11.09 0.08
CA GLY A 9 4.13 -10.64 -0.25
C GLY A 9 4.75 -9.90 0.93
N CYS A 10 6.07 -9.72 0.91
CA CYS A 10 6.81 -9.01 1.96
C CYS A 10 6.21 -7.63 2.30
N VAL A 11 6.41 -7.19 3.55
CA VAL A 11 6.29 -5.78 3.92
C VAL A 11 7.48 -5.04 3.30
N VAL A 12 7.39 -4.75 2.00
CA VAL A 12 8.38 -3.98 1.25
C VAL A 12 8.27 -2.52 1.69
N VAL A 13 9.00 -2.16 2.75
CA VAL A 13 9.20 -0.76 3.17
C VAL A 13 10.18 -0.08 2.19
N GLY A 14 9.70 0.13 0.97
CA GLY A 14 10.33 1.05 0.03
C GLY A 14 10.00 2.50 0.43
N PRO A 15 10.97 3.43 0.38
CA PRO A 15 10.67 4.84 0.60
C PRO A 15 9.74 5.36 -0.52
N PRO A 16 8.89 6.38 -0.25
CA PRO A 16 8.03 6.98 -1.27
C PRO A 16 8.86 7.78 -2.30
N GLN A 17 9.37 7.10 -3.33
CA GLN A 17 10.17 7.75 -4.37
C GLN A 17 9.35 8.78 -5.18
N PRO A 18 9.85 10.00 -5.39
CA PRO A 18 9.15 11.06 -6.12
C PRO A 18 9.13 10.80 -7.63
N ARG A 19 8.04 11.21 -8.31
CA ARG A 19 7.94 11.15 -9.78
C ARG A 19 8.81 12.23 -10.43
N TRP A 20 10.00 11.86 -10.92
CA TRP A 20 10.84 12.74 -11.74
C TRP A 20 10.26 12.93 -13.15
N SER A 21 9.67 14.10 -13.42
CA SER A 21 9.28 14.53 -14.76
C SER A 21 10.47 15.17 -15.50
N SER A 22 10.92 14.56 -16.59
CA SER A 22 12.07 15.05 -17.35
C SER A 22 11.71 16.23 -18.25
N PHE A 23 12.11 17.44 -17.89
CA PHE A 23 12.23 18.57 -18.82
C PHE A 23 13.66 18.65 -19.39
N ARG A 24 13.79 19.13 -20.63
CA ARG A 24 15.07 19.44 -21.28
C ARG A 24 15.37 20.93 -21.14
N GLU A 25 16.65 21.25 -21.00
CA GLU A 25 17.22 22.50 -21.50
C GLU A 25 18.28 22.16 -22.56
N ASP A 26 18.21 22.81 -23.72
CA ASP A 26 19.22 22.66 -24.78
C ASP A 26 20.30 23.75 -24.67
N SER A 27 21.56 23.35 -24.86
CA SER A 27 22.71 24.19 -24.49
C SER A 27 23.23 25.08 -25.62
N HIS A 28 23.27 26.40 -25.40
CA HIS A 28 24.07 27.33 -26.21
C HIS A 28 24.92 28.28 -25.37
N ARG A 29 26.12 28.60 -25.88
CA ARG A 29 27.16 29.36 -25.18
C ARG A 29 27.00 30.87 -25.38
N ARG A 30 27.26 31.65 -24.33
CA ARG A 30 27.96 32.96 -24.42
C ARG A 30 28.56 33.37 -23.06
N THR A 31 29.76 33.94 -23.11
CA THR A 31 30.45 34.63 -21.99
C THR A 31 30.28 36.14 -22.19
N PRO A 32 30.23 36.97 -21.12
CA PRO A 32 31.48 37.66 -20.74
C PRO A 32 31.66 38.11 -19.26
N ALA A 33 32.94 38.21 -18.87
CA ALA A 33 33.56 39.27 -18.05
C ALA A 33 32.87 39.90 -16.80
N SER A 34 33.22 39.35 -15.64
CA SER A 34 33.84 40.06 -14.48
C SER A 34 33.34 41.43 -13.97
N ARG A 35 33.10 41.51 -12.66
CA ARG A 35 33.76 42.51 -11.77
C ARG A 35 33.94 41.97 -10.34
N ARG A 36 34.85 42.57 -9.56
CA ARG A 36 35.30 42.09 -8.23
C ARG A 36 34.80 42.98 -7.09
N SER A 37 34.60 42.38 -5.92
CA SER A 37 35.08 42.90 -4.62
C SER A 37 35.27 41.75 -3.62
N ASN A 38 36.24 41.89 -2.70
CA ASN A 38 36.65 40.85 -1.73
C ASN A 38 36.26 41.26 -0.30
N LEU A 39 36.15 40.29 0.62
CA LEU A 39 36.80 40.25 1.96
C LEU A 39 36.32 38.95 2.66
N ILE A 40 37.11 37.87 2.68
CA ILE A 40 38.25 37.55 3.58
C ILE A 40 37.80 36.98 4.95
N ILE A 41 38.41 35.85 5.30
CA ILE A 41 38.11 34.95 6.44
C ILE A 41 39.03 35.29 7.63
N LEU A 42 38.62 34.98 8.88
CA LEU A 42 39.53 34.40 9.91
C LEU A 42 38.78 33.81 11.15
N ARG A 43 39.29 32.65 11.61
CA ARG A 43 39.13 32.03 12.96
C ARG A 43 40.25 32.59 13.90
N PRO A 44 40.41 32.25 15.22
CA PRO A 44 39.85 31.13 15.99
C PRO A 44 39.44 31.43 17.47
N SER A 45 39.23 30.35 18.23
CA SER A 45 39.07 30.20 19.70
C SER A 45 40.44 30.31 20.46
N PRO A 46 40.61 30.11 21.81
CA PRO A 46 39.69 29.49 22.81
C PRO A 46 39.71 30.03 24.28
N SER A 47 39.07 29.25 25.18
CA SER A 47 39.41 28.97 26.61
C SER A 47 38.88 29.81 27.80
N SER A 48 38.09 29.12 28.63
CA SER A 48 38.02 29.09 30.12
C SER A 48 38.15 30.36 30.99
N CYS A 49 37.14 30.58 31.87
CA CYS A 49 37.31 30.45 33.34
C CYS A 49 35.97 30.37 34.09
N SER A 50 35.99 30.11 35.41
CA SER A 50 34.81 29.83 36.25
C SER A 50 34.63 30.84 37.41
N LEU A 51 33.40 30.99 37.94
CA LEU A 51 33.07 30.87 39.39
C LEU A 51 31.64 31.31 39.78
N ALA A 52 31.15 30.67 40.86
CA ALA A 52 30.26 31.18 41.92
C ALA A 52 28.80 31.64 41.65
N CYS A 53 27.88 30.88 42.26
CA CYS A 53 26.58 31.29 42.86
C CYS A 53 26.79 32.31 44.03
N PRO A 54 25.78 32.94 44.72
CA PRO A 54 24.48 32.30 45.07
C PRO A 54 23.20 33.13 45.39
N THR A 55 22.07 32.39 45.46
CA THR A 55 20.91 32.48 46.40
C THR A 55 20.05 33.73 46.62
N SER A 56 18.72 33.47 46.60
CA SER A 56 17.66 33.99 47.51
C SER A 56 17.18 35.46 47.33
N THR A 57 15.96 35.86 47.72
CA THR A 57 14.91 35.19 48.53
C THR A 57 13.49 35.53 48.06
N THR A 58 12.50 34.69 48.39
CA THR A 58 11.04 34.91 48.26
C THR A 58 10.49 36.02 49.18
N PHE A 59 9.32 36.59 48.83
CA PHE A 59 8.19 36.77 49.76
C PHE A 59 6.83 36.90 49.00
N GLN A 60 5.70 36.81 49.72
CA GLN A 60 4.34 36.59 49.18
C GLN A 60 3.35 37.74 49.50
N SER A 61 2.13 37.64 48.94
CA SER A 61 0.83 38.18 49.48
C SER A 61 0.53 39.69 49.26
N LEU A 62 -0.72 40.19 49.18
CA LEU A 62 -2.09 39.62 48.98
C LEU A 62 -3.13 40.76 48.66
N ILE A 63 -4.34 40.40 48.19
CA ILE A 63 -5.67 41.10 48.38
C ILE A 63 -6.08 42.36 47.53
N SER A 64 -7.03 42.12 46.59
CA SER A 64 -8.29 42.83 46.20
C SER A 64 -8.47 44.29 45.65
N SER A 65 -9.29 44.35 44.57
CA SER A 65 -10.48 45.22 44.26
C SER A 65 -10.44 46.68 43.71
N ARG A 66 -10.90 46.85 42.43
CA ARG A 66 -11.84 47.83 41.74
C ARG A 66 -12.01 49.31 42.21
N PRO A 67 -12.49 50.31 41.38
CA PRO A 67 -12.70 50.46 39.90
C PRO A 67 -12.03 51.79 39.31
N PRO A 68 -12.63 52.89 38.75
CA PRO A 68 -13.69 53.15 37.71
C PRO A 68 -13.45 54.26 36.60
N TRP A 69 -13.99 54.08 35.37
CA TRP A 69 -14.74 55.01 34.43
C TRP A 69 -14.33 56.48 33.99
N LEU A 70 -14.44 56.76 32.64
CA LEU A 70 -14.67 58.07 31.89
C LEU A 70 -13.49 59.11 31.77
N ARG A 71 -13.38 60.20 30.92
CA ARG A 71 -13.99 60.86 29.69
C ARG A 71 -13.05 62.05 29.21
N GLU A 72 -13.11 62.86 28.11
CA GLU A 72 -13.74 62.95 26.73
C GLU A 72 -13.19 64.18 25.89
N VAL A 73 -13.47 64.30 24.56
CA VAL A 73 -13.36 65.51 23.63
C VAL A 73 -11.94 66.08 23.30
N GLY A 74 -11.58 66.78 22.18
CA GLY A 74 -12.21 67.10 20.84
C GLY A 74 -11.59 68.33 20.07
N ASN A 75 -12.00 68.59 18.80
CA ASN A 75 -11.65 69.71 17.84
C ASN A 75 -10.21 69.79 17.23
N GLY A 76 -9.95 70.35 16.02
CA GLY A 76 -10.82 70.77 14.88
C GLY A 76 -10.20 71.77 13.83
N GLY A 77 -10.33 71.54 12.51
CA GLY A 77 -9.93 72.45 11.39
C GLY A 77 -9.58 71.72 10.06
N SER A 78 -9.01 72.30 8.96
CA SER A 78 -9.12 73.60 8.21
C SER A 78 -7.95 73.67 7.15
N ARG A 79 -7.89 74.28 5.93
CA ARG A 79 -8.74 74.83 4.80
C ARG A 79 -7.76 75.27 3.65
N SER A 80 -8.05 75.67 2.38
CA SER A 80 -8.97 75.27 1.27
C SER A 80 -9.05 76.42 0.19
N LEU A 81 -8.92 76.26 -1.17
CA LEU A 81 -9.44 77.25 -2.21
C LEU A 81 -9.32 76.90 -3.76
N LYS A 82 -10.47 76.90 -4.50
CA LYS A 82 -10.74 77.20 -5.96
C LYS A 82 -10.15 76.30 -7.10
N LYS A 83 -10.76 76.11 -8.31
CA LYS A 83 -11.94 76.71 -9.02
C LYS A 83 -12.47 75.83 -10.22
N LYS A 84 -13.78 75.96 -10.60
CA LYS A 84 -14.46 75.48 -11.87
C LYS A 84 -14.56 73.94 -12.07
N SER A 85 -15.42 73.28 -12.88
CA SER A 85 -16.65 73.49 -13.72
C SER A 85 -16.71 72.25 -14.68
N SER A 86 -17.79 71.58 -15.14
CA SER A 86 -19.26 71.75 -15.03
C SER A 86 -20.06 70.62 -15.77
N TYR A 87 -21.23 70.20 -15.22
CA TYR A 87 -22.47 69.70 -15.90
C TYR A 87 -22.45 68.41 -16.80
N TRP A 88 -23.55 67.72 -17.19
CA TRP A 88 -25.04 67.64 -16.90
C TRP A 88 -25.35 66.10 -16.74
N ASN A 89 -26.20 65.59 -15.82
CA ASN A 89 -27.69 65.38 -15.94
C ASN A 89 -28.14 64.60 -17.21
N HIS A 90 -29.17 63.73 -17.30
CA HIS A 90 -30.34 63.27 -16.48
C HIS A 90 -30.95 62.00 -17.22
N TYR A 91 -31.98 61.21 -16.84
CA TYR A 91 -32.97 61.17 -15.73
C TYR A 91 -33.62 59.74 -15.49
N THR A 92 -34.79 59.72 -14.82
CA THR A 92 -35.84 58.71 -14.49
C THR A 92 -36.61 58.09 -15.70
N SER A 93 -37.57 57.13 -15.63
CA SER A 93 -38.35 56.41 -14.56
C SER A 93 -39.20 55.22 -15.09
N ASN A 94 -39.64 54.35 -14.16
CA ASN A 94 -40.95 53.66 -14.04
C ASN A 94 -41.43 52.49 -14.95
N GLU A 95 -41.85 51.42 -14.23
CA GLU A 95 -43.14 50.68 -14.29
C GLU A 95 -43.48 49.65 -15.40
N HIS A 96 -43.37 48.37 -14.99
CA HIS A 96 -44.41 47.32 -14.98
C HIS A 96 -45.04 46.74 -16.29
N VAL A 97 -45.65 45.56 -16.10
CA VAL A 97 -46.40 44.70 -17.05
C VAL A 97 -45.50 44.05 -18.13
N ALA A 98 -45.10 42.78 -18.10
CA ALA A 98 -45.73 41.48 -17.76
C ALA A 98 -46.31 40.72 -18.97
N GLU A 99 -46.48 39.40 -18.77
CA GLU A 99 -46.93 38.36 -19.71
C GLU A 99 -45.93 37.94 -20.81
N ALA A 100 -46.11 36.71 -21.29
CA ALA A 100 -45.14 35.98 -22.12
C ALA A 100 -45.81 35.33 -23.36
N PRO A 101 -45.52 34.08 -23.78
CA PRO A 101 -44.84 33.90 -25.06
C PRO A 101 -45.74 33.27 -26.14
N LEU A 102 -45.32 33.40 -27.41
CA LEU A 102 -45.78 32.51 -28.47
C LEU A 102 -44.69 32.32 -29.56
N SER A 103 -44.69 31.13 -30.17
CA SER A 103 -43.63 30.65 -31.05
C SER A 103 -44.01 30.69 -32.53
N LYS A 104 -43.00 30.76 -33.42
CA LYS A 104 -42.78 29.76 -34.50
C LYS A 104 -41.52 29.99 -35.35
N GLN A 105 -40.82 28.88 -35.59
CA GLN A 105 -40.17 28.41 -36.82
C GLN A 105 -39.84 29.40 -37.96
N HIS A 106 -38.62 29.30 -38.50
CA HIS A 106 -38.40 29.14 -39.95
C HIS A 106 -37.12 28.31 -40.23
N LYS A 107 -36.86 27.93 -41.49
CA LYS A 107 -35.85 26.94 -41.92
C LYS A 107 -34.82 27.51 -42.91
N CYS A 108 -33.54 27.18 -42.69
CA CYS A 108 -32.54 26.61 -43.64
C CYS A 108 -32.34 27.19 -45.07
N ILE A 109 -31.07 27.38 -45.52
CA ILE A 109 -30.47 26.82 -46.78
C ILE A 109 -29.02 27.33 -47.07
N SER A 110 -28.24 26.56 -47.86
CA SER A 110 -26.89 26.80 -48.46
C SER A 110 -25.65 26.64 -47.55
N CYS A 111 -24.54 25.92 -47.83
CA CYS A 111 -23.97 25.10 -48.95
C CYS A 111 -23.00 25.76 -49.96
N PHE A 112 -21.76 25.22 -50.09
CA PHE A 112 -20.87 25.05 -51.29
C PHE A 112 -19.51 24.44 -50.79
N LEU A 113 -19.13 23.17 -51.05
CA LEU A 113 -18.28 22.60 -52.16
C LEU A 113 -16.77 22.97 -52.10
N ASN A 114 -15.80 22.09 -52.41
CA ASN A 114 -15.75 20.84 -53.22
C ASN A 114 -15.14 19.62 -52.46
N HIS A 115 -15.10 18.33 -52.87
CA HIS A 115 -15.25 17.53 -54.13
C HIS A 115 -13.92 16.97 -54.76
N PRO A 116 -13.91 15.82 -55.52
CA PRO A 116 -13.14 14.61 -55.11
C PRO A 116 -12.53 13.74 -56.27
N ARG A 117 -12.22 12.45 -56.02
CA ARG A 117 -12.24 11.27 -56.96
C ARG A 117 -12.16 9.95 -56.15
N SER A 118 -12.80 8.82 -56.49
CA SER A 118 -13.94 8.50 -57.37
C SER A 118 -14.53 7.12 -56.95
N CYS A 119 -15.75 6.75 -57.40
CA CYS A 119 -16.54 5.64 -56.84
C CYS A 119 -17.06 4.64 -57.91
N SER A 120 -17.20 3.36 -57.54
CA SER A 120 -18.17 2.40 -58.14
C SER A 120 -18.37 1.16 -57.25
N SER A 121 -19.44 0.35 -57.34
CA SER A 121 -20.85 0.71 -57.10
C SER A 121 -21.78 -0.53 -57.02
N ILE A 122 -22.50 -0.67 -55.89
CA ILE A 122 -23.86 -1.23 -55.77
C ILE A 122 -24.13 -2.71 -56.18
N LYS A 123 -24.57 -3.52 -55.20
CA LYS A 123 -25.88 -4.23 -55.27
C LYS A 123 -26.44 -4.53 -53.86
N ARG A 124 -27.77 -4.55 -53.74
CA ARG A 124 -28.54 -4.78 -52.50
C ARG A 124 -29.02 -6.23 -52.43
N PHE A 125 -29.30 -6.75 -51.23
CA PHE A 125 -30.61 -7.37 -50.89
C PHE A 125 -30.78 -7.50 -49.36
N VAL A 126 -32.02 -7.70 -48.89
CA VAL A 126 -32.45 -7.85 -47.48
C VAL A 126 -33.63 -8.87 -47.42
N PRO A 127 -34.19 -9.27 -46.26
CA PRO A 127 -34.00 -10.59 -45.64
C PRO A 127 -35.24 -11.53 -45.68
N ARG A 128 -35.10 -12.82 -45.28
CA ARG A 128 -36.10 -13.58 -44.47
C ARG A 128 -35.72 -15.02 -44.07
N VAL A 129 -35.83 -15.29 -42.76
CA VAL A 129 -36.48 -16.43 -42.02
C VAL A 129 -36.83 -17.74 -42.75
N PHE A 130 -36.40 -18.90 -42.20
CA PHE A 130 -37.20 -20.10 -41.76
C PHE A 130 -36.44 -21.46 -41.75
N SER A 131 -36.19 -21.99 -40.55
CA SER A 131 -36.38 -23.38 -40.06
C SER A 131 -35.89 -24.67 -40.80
N ASP A 132 -35.21 -25.52 -40.00
CA ASP A 132 -35.51 -26.95 -39.71
C ASP A 132 -34.63 -28.11 -40.28
N LYS A 133 -34.60 -29.22 -39.52
CA LYS A 133 -34.33 -30.64 -39.86
C LYS A 133 -32.94 -31.16 -40.32
N SER A 134 -32.18 -31.64 -39.32
CA SER A 134 -31.95 -33.11 -39.07
C SER A 134 -30.71 -33.89 -39.60
N THR A 135 -30.26 -34.83 -38.75
CA THR A 135 -29.68 -36.18 -39.03
C THR A 135 -28.22 -36.38 -39.50
N PHE A 136 -27.39 -36.90 -38.57
CA PHE A 136 -26.42 -38.03 -38.64
C PHE A 136 -25.90 -38.57 -40.00
N PRO A 137 -24.60 -38.95 -40.12
CA PRO A 137 -24.09 -40.18 -39.46
C PRO A 137 -22.66 -40.16 -38.86
N LEU A 138 -22.33 -41.27 -38.17
CA LEU A 138 -21.06 -41.57 -37.48
C LEU A 138 -20.13 -42.49 -38.31
N LEU A 139 -18.83 -42.50 -38.00
CA LEU A 139 -17.87 -43.64 -37.88
C LEU A 139 -16.40 -43.11 -37.95
N LYS A 140 -15.38 -43.62 -37.24
CA LYS A 140 -15.28 -44.64 -36.16
C LYS A 140 -13.88 -44.58 -35.49
N HIS A 141 -13.75 -45.16 -34.28
CA HIS A 141 -12.51 -45.70 -33.65
C HIS A 141 -11.42 -44.70 -33.18
N THR A 142 -10.78 -44.84 -32.00
CA THR A 142 -11.09 -45.62 -30.77
C THR A 142 -10.29 -45.08 -29.57
N LEU A 143 -10.87 -45.09 -28.37
CA LEU A 143 -10.19 -45.30 -27.07
C LEU A 143 -11.26 -45.54 -25.98
N ASP A 144 -10.88 -46.21 -24.89
CA ASP A 144 -11.83 -46.98 -24.06
C ASP A 144 -12.43 -46.26 -22.84
N ASN A 145 -13.52 -46.84 -22.33
CA ASN A 145 -14.32 -46.33 -21.21
C ASN A 145 -13.74 -46.71 -19.83
N VAL A 146 -13.91 -45.81 -18.86
CA VAL A 146 -14.52 -46.16 -17.56
C VAL A 146 -15.65 -45.16 -17.31
N SER A 147 -16.78 -45.60 -16.75
CA SER A 147 -18.02 -44.81 -16.70
C SER A 147 -18.55 -44.59 -15.28
N VAL A 148 -19.08 -43.39 -15.04
CA VAL A 148 -19.87 -43.05 -13.84
C VAL A 148 -21.33 -42.88 -14.25
N LYS A 149 -22.24 -43.56 -13.55
CA LYS A 149 -23.68 -43.56 -13.88
C LYS A 149 -24.38 -42.30 -13.38
N ARG A 150 -25.23 -41.70 -14.21
CA ARG A 150 -26.34 -40.83 -13.72
C ARG A 150 -27.51 -41.69 -13.25
N VAL A 151 -28.17 -41.24 -12.19
CA VAL A 151 -29.51 -41.71 -11.76
C VAL A 151 -30.45 -40.49 -11.71
N ARG A 152 -31.75 -40.71 -11.82
CA ARG A 152 -32.87 -39.74 -11.83
C ARG A 152 -33.94 -40.19 -10.82
N VAL A 153 -35.08 -39.48 -10.73
CA VAL A 153 -36.32 -39.78 -9.93
C VAL A 153 -36.28 -39.15 -8.52
N LEU A 154 -37.31 -38.47 -7.96
CA LEU A 154 -38.60 -37.92 -8.46
C LEU A 154 -39.02 -36.69 -7.60
N ASN A 155 -40.09 -35.97 -7.97
CA ASN A 155 -40.67 -34.86 -7.17
C ASN A 155 -41.91 -35.31 -6.36
N ALA A 156 -42.08 -34.83 -5.11
CA ALA A 156 -43.40 -34.67 -4.46
C ALA A 156 -43.39 -33.73 -3.22
N THR A 157 -44.09 -32.59 -3.34
CA THR A 157 -45.08 -31.97 -2.40
C THR A 157 -44.73 -31.51 -0.96
N VAL A 158 -45.53 -30.56 -0.44
CA VAL A 158 -45.37 -29.81 0.82
C VAL A 158 -46.62 -29.93 1.71
N GLY A 159 -46.46 -29.93 3.04
CA GLY A 159 -47.51 -29.82 4.07
C GLY A 159 -46.94 -29.22 5.38
N PRO A 160 -47.77 -28.70 6.32
CA PRO A 160 -47.34 -27.56 7.16
C PRO A 160 -47.27 -27.78 8.70
N ASP A 161 -46.97 -26.68 9.40
CA ASP A 161 -47.22 -26.33 10.83
C ASP A 161 -46.15 -26.61 11.93
N GLU A 162 -45.28 -25.61 12.13
CA GLU A 162 -44.72 -25.09 13.42
C GLU A 162 -43.83 -26.01 14.33
N PRO A 163 -43.21 -25.49 15.43
CA PRO A 163 -42.13 -24.50 15.39
C PRO A 163 -40.89 -24.83 16.28
N HIS A 164 -39.85 -23.98 16.19
CA HIS A 164 -38.72 -23.84 17.14
C HIS A 164 -37.73 -25.02 17.35
N ALA A 165 -36.67 -25.05 16.53
CA ALA A 165 -35.33 -25.46 16.96
C ALA A 165 -34.26 -24.81 16.05
N ALA A 166 -33.02 -24.67 16.53
CA ALA A 166 -31.92 -24.15 15.72
C ALA A 166 -31.47 -25.21 14.69
N SER A 167 -31.73 -24.97 13.40
CA SER A 167 -31.18 -25.80 12.31
C SER A 167 -30.02 -25.08 11.62
N THR A 168 -28.81 -25.62 11.79
CA THR A 168 -27.63 -25.27 11.01
C THR A 168 -27.62 -26.08 9.72
N ALA A 169 -28.57 -25.80 8.82
CA ALA A 169 -28.66 -26.45 7.52
C ALA A 169 -27.46 -26.06 6.64
N TRP A 170 -26.45 -26.93 6.62
CA TRP A 170 -25.51 -27.03 5.50
C TRP A 170 -26.29 -27.51 4.26
N PRO A 171 -25.76 -27.36 3.03
CA PRO A 171 -26.22 -28.20 1.93
C PRO A 171 -25.93 -29.66 2.28
N ASP A 172 -26.98 -30.47 2.47
CA ASP A 172 -26.84 -31.90 2.84
C ASP A 172 -26.14 -32.67 1.71
N GLY A 173 -24.82 -32.78 1.84
CA GLY A 173 -23.96 -33.26 0.75
C GLY A 173 -22.50 -33.54 1.11
N ILE A 174 -22.09 -33.45 2.38
CA ILE A 174 -20.71 -33.80 2.83
C ILE A 174 -20.65 -34.42 4.25
N LEU A 175 -21.77 -34.80 4.88
CA LEU A 175 -21.74 -35.35 6.26
C LEU A 175 -22.65 -36.56 6.56
N GLU A 176 -23.00 -37.37 5.55
CA GLU A 176 -23.46 -38.76 5.78
C GLU A 176 -22.61 -39.79 5.00
N LYS A 177 -21.45 -40.15 5.55
CA LYS A 177 -20.79 -41.43 5.26
C LYS A 177 -21.25 -42.50 6.26
N GLN A 178 -22.54 -42.85 6.26
CA GLN A 178 -22.97 -44.09 6.91
C GLN A 178 -22.43 -45.27 6.09
N GLY A 179 -21.35 -45.90 6.57
CA GLY A 179 -20.66 -46.98 5.85
C GLY A 179 -19.15 -47.12 6.08
N LEU A 180 -18.59 -46.60 7.18
CA LEU A 180 -17.20 -46.82 7.59
C LEU A 180 -17.06 -47.24 9.07
N ASP A 181 -18.11 -47.81 9.67
CA ASP A 181 -17.90 -48.76 10.76
C ASP A 181 -17.13 -49.97 10.18
N LEU A 182 -16.06 -50.40 10.85
CA LEU A 182 -15.02 -51.34 10.36
C LEU A 182 -13.93 -50.76 9.45
N VAL A 183 -13.47 -49.52 9.72
CA VAL A 183 -12.07 -49.14 9.44
C VAL A 183 -11.35 -48.91 10.76
N ASP A 184 -10.12 -49.42 10.88
CA ASP A 184 -9.27 -49.25 12.05
C ASP A 184 -8.82 -47.78 12.15
N PRO A 185 -8.92 -47.11 13.33
CA PRO A 185 -8.46 -45.73 13.49
C PRO A 185 -6.96 -45.54 13.19
N GLU A 186 -6.12 -46.58 13.28
CA GLU A 186 -4.72 -46.49 12.84
C GLU A 186 -4.60 -46.40 11.30
N ILE A 187 -5.46 -47.09 10.55
CA ILE A 187 -5.50 -47.02 9.07
C ILE A 187 -5.96 -45.63 8.62
N GLY A 188 -7.03 -45.10 9.22
CA GLY A 188 -7.53 -43.75 8.91
C GLY A 188 -6.50 -42.65 9.22
N ARG A 189 -5.67 -42.82 10.26
CA ARG A 189 -4.54 -41.93 10.54
C ARG A 189 -3.43 -42.06 9.50
N ALA A 190 -3.05 -43.29 9.12
CA ALA A 190 -2.02 -43.53 8.12
C ALA A 190 -2.40 -42.99 6.73
N GLU A 191 -3.66 -43.08 6.32
CA GLU A 191 -4.18 -42.46 5.09
C GLU A 191 -4.11 -40.93 5.15
N LEU A 192 -4.45 -40.32 6.30
CA LEU A 192 -4.33 -38.88 6.50
C LEU A 192 -2.86 -38.41 6.48
N GLU A 193 -1.97 -39.09 7.18
CA GLU A 193 -0.52 -38.80 7.17
C GLU A 193 0.05 -38.94 5.75
N GLY A 194 -0.34 -39.96 5.00
CA GLY A 194 0.03 -40.14 3.60
C GLY A 194 -0.47 -39.01 2.68
N PHE A 195 -1.70 -38.51 2.89
CA PHE A 195 -2.21 -37.33 2.19
C PHE A 195 -1.44 -36.06 2.55
N LEU A 196 -1.19 -35.81 3.84
CA LEU A 196 -0.48 -34.61 4.28
C LEU A 196 1.00 -34.60 3.84
N CYS A 197 1.63 -35.76 3.68
CA CYS A 197 2.97 -35.87 3.09
C CYS A 197 3.01 -35.78 1.55
N SER A 198 1.87 -35.68 0.85
CA SER A 198 1.85 -35.53 -0.60
C SER A 198 2.20 -34.11 -1.06
N GLU A 199 2.87 -34.00 -2.21
CA GLU A 199 3.32 -32.73 -2.79
C GLU A 199 2.13 -31.91 -3.31
N LEU A 200 2.20 -30.58 -3.13
CA LEU A 200 1.25 -29.64 -3.70
C LEU A 200 1.38 -29.58 -5.24
N PRO A 201 0.28 -29.33 -5.98
CA PRO A 201 0.33 -29.18 -7.42
C PRO A 201 1.19 -27.97 -7.83
N SER A 202 1.86 -28.06 -8.97
CA SER A 202 2.64 -26.94 -9.52
C SER A 202 1.87 -26.17 -10.59
N HIS A 203 2.10 -24.86 -10.65
CA HIS A 203 1.42 -23.91 -11.53
C HIS A 203 1.52 -24.33 -13.02
N PRO A 204 0.40 -24.64 -13.70
CA PRO A 204 0.40 -25.43 -14.94
C PRO A 204 0.93 -24.67 -16.16
N LYS A 205 0.89 -23.33 -16.13
CA LYS A 205 1.43 -22.45 -17.19
C LYS A 205 2.83 -21.89 -16.88
N LEU A 206 3.50 -22.31 -15.79
CA LEU A 206 4.76 -21.72 -15.34
C LEU A 206 5.97 -22.54 -15.84
N TYR A 207 6.55 -22.08 -16.94
CA TYR A 207 7.70 -22.72 -17.56
C TYR A 207 8.99 -22.32 -16.83
N ARG A 208 9.81 -23.30 -16.46
CA ARG A 208 11.11 -23.10 -15.79
C ARG A 208 12.20 -23.73 -16.66
N GLY A 209 13.35 -23.08 -16.78
CA GLY A 209 14.48 -23.61 -17.54
C GLY A 209 15.82 -23.00 -17.15
N GLN A 210 16.91 -23.53 -17.74
CA GLN A 210 18.27 -23.07 -17.49
C GLN A 210 19.12 -23.15 -18.76
N LEU A 211 19.91 -22.11 -19.03
CA LEU A 211 20.87 -22.07 -20.13
C LEU A 211 22.18 -22.81 -19.81
N LYS A 212 22.95 -23.18 -20.84
CA LYS A 212 24.25 -23.86 -20.72
C LYS A 212 25.31 -23.07 -19.93
N ASN A 213 25.17 -21.74 -19.84
CA ASN A 213 26.01 -20.86 -19.02
C ASN A 213 25.44 -20.60 -17.61
N GLY A 214 24.38 -21.31 -17.21
CA GLY A 214 23.82 -21.33 -15.87
C GLY A 214 22.64 -20.39 -15.63
N LEU A 215 22.33 -19.46 -16.54
CA LEU A 215 21.20 -18.53 -16.38
C LEU A 215 19.88 -19.29 -16.25
N ARG A 216 19.20 -19.14 -15.10
CA ARG A 216 17.83 -19.63 -14.92
C ARG A 216 16.85 -18.69 -15.58
N TYR A 217 15.73 -19.21 -16.07
CA TYR A 217 14.60 -18.40 -16.50
C TYR A 217 13.25 -19.01 -16.09
N LEU A 218 12.28 -18.12 -15.84
CA LEU A 218 10.89 -18.45 -15.52
C LEU A 218 9.98 -17.65 -16.47
N ILE A 219 9.00 -18.31 -17.10
CA ILE A 219 8.07 -17.69 -18.04
C ILE A 219 6.62 -18.07 -17.67
N LEU A 220 5.75 -17.06 -17.53
CA LEU A 220 4.31 -17.24 -17.32
C LEU A 220 3.50 -16.42 -18.35
N PRO A 221 2.74 -17.07 -19.25
CA PRO A 221 1.75 -16.40 -20.08
C PRO A 221 0.59 -15.85 -19.25
N ASN A 222 0.40 -14.53 -19.29
CA ASN A 222 -0.73 -13.84 -18.65
C ASN A 222 -1.21 -12.66 -19.52
N LYS A 223 -2.51 -12.52 -19.77
CA LYS A 223 -3.05 -11.54 -20.73
C LYS A 223 -3.50 -10.21 -20.09
N VAL A 224 -3.02 -9.90 -18.89
CA VAL A 224 -3.47 -8.77 -18.08
C VAL A 224 -2.28 -7.90 -17.64
N PRO A 225 -2.19 -6.63 -18.08
CA PRO A 225 -2.95 -6.01 -19.18
C PRO A 225 -2.57 -6.63 -20.55
N PRO A 226 -3.48 -6.60 -21.54
CA PRO A 226 -3.24 -7.21 -22.85
C PRO A 226 -2.20 -6.44 -23.68
N ASN A 227 -1.51 -7.15 -24.58
CA ASN A 227 -0.39 -6.65 -25.39
C ASN A 227 0.78 -6.08 -24.57
N ARG A 228 1.00 -6.56 -23.34
CA ARG A 228 2.07 -6.12 -22.43
C ARG A 228 2.72 -7.29 -21.71
N PHE A 229 3.97 -7.09 -21.30
CA PHE A 229 4.74 -8.02 -20.49
C PHE A 229 5.74 -7.31 -19.58
N GLU A 230 6.03 -7.95 -18.47
CA GLU A 230 7.10 -7.62 -17.52
C GLU A 230 8.30 -8.53 -17.81
N ALA A 231 9.51 -7.98 -17.77
CA ALA A 231 10.76 -8.75 -17.79
C ALA A 231 11.70 -8.27 -16.69
N HIS A 232 11.97 -9.12 -15.69
CA HIS A 232 12.82 -8.84 -14.54
C HIS A 232 14.10 -9.67 -14.63
N MET A 233 15.26 -9.02 -14.67
CA MET A 233 16.57 -9.66 -14.51
C MET A 233 17.02 -9.49 -13.06
N GLU A 234 16.88 -10.55 -12.27
CA GLU A 234 17.38 -10.61 -10.90
C GLU A 234 18.81 -11.15 -10.89
N VAL A 235 19.77 -10.34 -10.41
CA VAL A 235 21.13 -10.79 -10.10
C VAL A 235 21.20 -11.11 -8.61
N HIS A 236 21.71 -12.29 -8.27
CA HIS A 236 21.77 -12.83 -6.90
C HIS A 236 22.99 -12.26 -6.16
N VAL A 237 22.98 -10.94 -6.02
CA VAL A 237 23.96 -10.14 -5.28
C VAL A 237 23.26 -8.91 -4.72
N GLY A 238 23.37 -8.71 -3.41
CA GLY A 238 22.87 -7.52 -2.73
C GLY A 238 23.93 -6.88 -1.84
N SER A 239 23.51 -6.03 -0.91
CA SER A 239 24.42 -5.39 0.03
C SER A 239 25.05 -6.35 1.05
N ILE A 240 24.48 -7.54 1.28
CA ILE A 240 25.08 -8.57 2.17
C ILE A 240 26.43 -9.09 1.63
N ASP A 241 26.59 -9.05 0.31
CA ASP A 241 27.72 -9.55 -0.47
C ASP A 241 28.87 -8.53 -0.62
N GLU A 242 28.74 -7.40 0.08
CA GLU A 242 29.73 -6.33 0.19
C GLU A 242 30.77 -6.65 1.28
N GLU A 243 32.03 -6.38 0.97
CA GLU A 243 33.12 -6.32 1.95
C GLU A 243 33.06 -5.02 2.77
N ASP A 244 33.89 -4.88 3.79
CA ASP A 244 33.82 -3.73 4.72
C ASP A 244 34.27 -2.39 4.10
N ASP A 245 34.90 -2.40 2.91
CA ASP A 245 35.21 -1.21 2.10
C ASP A 245 34.29 -1.04 0.88
N GLU A 246 33.13 -1.72 0.86
CA GLU A 246 32.18 -1.81 -0.25
C GLU A 246 30.74 -1.44 0.12
N GLN A 247 30.48 -0.84 1.29
CA GLN A 247 29.13 -0.62 1.82
C GLN A 247 28.30 0.38 0.99
N GLY A 248 27.37 -0.12 0.16
CA GLY A 248 26.58 0.62 -0.83
C GLY A 248 27.07 0.50 -2.27
N ILE A 249 28.07 -0.34 -2.56
CA ILE A 249 28.60 -0.50 -3.92
C ILE A 249 27.66 -1.32 -4.81
N ALA A 250 26.81 -2.18 -4.25
CA ALA A 250 25.78 -2.90 -5.00
C ALA A 250 24.78 -1.90 -5.62
N HIS A 251 24.26 -0.97 -4.81
CA HIS A 251 23.38 0.11 -5.23
C HIS A 251 24.07 1.10 -6.19
N MET A 252 25.36 1.41 -5.97
CA MET A 252 26.17 2.19 -6.92
C MET A 252 26.24 1.53 -8.30
N ILE A 253 26.35 0.20 -8.37
CA ILE A 253 26.40 -0.54 -9.64
C ILE A 253 25.03 -0.57 -10.29
N GLU A 254 23.95 -0.73 -9.53
CA GLU A 254 22.59 -0.64 -10.03
C GLU A 254 22.38 0.67 -10.81
N HIS A 255 22.62 1.83 -10.18
CA HIS A 255 22.55 3.13 -10.85
C HIS A 255 23.44 3.21 -12.10
N VAL A 256 24.73 2.89 -11.97
CA VAL A 256 25.72 3.09 -13.06
C VAL A 256 25.46 2.16 -14.25
N ALA A 257 24.97 0.94 -14.01
CA ALA A 257 24.56 0.00 -15.04
C ALA A 257 23.22 0.41 -15.69
N PHE A 258 22.18 0.60 -14.87
CA PHE A 258 20.82 0.86 -15.31
C PHE A 258 20.69 2.17 -16.08
N LEU A 259 21.39 3.22 -15.64
CA LEU A 259 21.42 4.52 -16.30
C LEU A 259 22.54 4.64 -17.36
N GLY A 260 23.39 3.63 -17.50
CA GLY A 260 24.49 3.57 -18.48
C GLY A 260 24.15 2.87 -19.81
N SER A 261 23.03 2.15 -19.91
CA SER A 261 22.66 1.37 -21.10
C SER A 261 22.09 2.23 -22.25
N LYS A 262 22.74 2.16 -23.41
CA LYS A 262 22.27 2.78 -24.66
C LYS A 262 21.13 2.00 -25.31
N LYS A 263 21.01 0.69 -25.03
CA LYS A 263 19.89 -0.12 -25.50
C LYS A 263 18.61 0.23 -24.74
N ARG A 264 18.69 0.44 -23.43
CA ARG A 264 17.59 1.00 -22.63
C ARG A 264 17.17 2.38 -23.13
N GLU A 265 18.10 3.28 -23.44
CA GLU A 265 17.78 4.61 -24.00
C GLU A 265 16.94 4.53 -25.30
N LYS A 266 17.11 3.49 -26.12
CA LYS A 266 16.29 3.26 -27.33
C LYS A 266 14.87 2.77 -27.06
N LEU A 267 14.58 2.26 -25.86
CA LEU A 267 13.22 1.85 -25.47
C LEU A 267 12.36 3.05 -25.04
N LEU A 268 12.97 4.21 -24.78
CA LEU A 268 12.24 5.45 -24.47
C LEU A 268 11.35 5.86 -25.66
N GLY A 269 10.09 6.18 -25.38
CA GLY A 269 9.10 6.52 -26.41
C GLY A 269 8.31 5.32 -26.98
N THR A 270 8.78 4.08 -26.84
CA THR A 270 8.07 2.87 -27.32
C THR A 270 6.77 2.56 -26.55
N GLY A 271 6.55 3.23 -25.40
CA GLY A 271 5.52 2.87 -24.43
C GLY A 271 5.98 1.86 -23.37
N ALA A 272 7.23 1.40 -23.44
CA ALA A 272 7.91 0.69 -22.36
C ALA A 272 8.28 1.63 -21.20
N ARG A 273 8.41 1.05 -20.00
CA ARG A 273 8.91 1.68 -18.78
C ARG A 273 9.96 0.76 -18.16
N SER A 274 10.94 1.34 -17.49
CA SER A 274 12.07 0.60 -16.92
C SER A 274 12.41 1.19 -15.56
N ASN A 275 12.70 0.36 -14.57
CA ASN A 275 13.32 0.79 -13.31
C ASN A 275 14.27 -0.31 -12.79
N ALA A 276 14.93 -0.06 -11.66
CA ALA A 276 15.74 -1.03 -10.95
C ALA A 276 15.62 -0.85 -9.43
N TYR A 277 16.13 -1.81 -8.66
CA TYR A 277 16.34 -1.69 -7.21
C TYR A 277 17.41 -2.68 -6.71
N THR A 278 18.06 -2.34 -5.59
CA THR A 278 18.94 -3.24 -4.81
C THR A 278 18.39 -3.42 -3.40
N ASP A 279 18.39 -4.66 -2.91
CA ASP A 279 18.09 -5.00 -1.51
C ASP A 279 19.22 -5.88 -0.93
N PHE A 280 19.06 -6.41 0.29
CA PHE A 280 20.09 -7.21 0.97
C PHE A 280 20.63 -8.39 0.15
N HIS A 281 19.80 -9.06 -0.66
CA HIS A 281 20.12 -10.34 -1.33
C HIS A 281 20.12 -10.31 -2.87
N HIS A 282 19.67 -9.23 -3.49
CA HIS A 282 19.63 -9.14 -4.95
C HIS A 282 19.70 -7.70 -5.47
N THR A 283 19.96 -7.59 -6.77
CA THR A 283 19.76 -6.38 -7.57
C THR A 283 18.90 -6.75 -8.77
N VAL A 284 17.78 -6.06 -8.97
CA VAL A 284 16.78 -6.40 -9.98
C VAL A 284 16.62 -5.25 -10.98
N PHE A 285 16.87 -5.54 -12.26
CA PHE A 285 16.60 -4.63 -13.36
C PHE A 285 15.31 -5.06 -14.06
N HIS A 286 14.32 -4.19 -14.14
CA HIS A 286 13.01 -4.55 -14.69
C HIS A 286 12.53 -3.62 -15.79
N ILE A 287 11.88 -4.20 -16.79
CA ILE A 287 11.31 -3.49 -17.93
C ILE A 287 9.89 -4.00 -18.20
N HIS A 288 8.92 -3.11 -17.98
CA HIS A 288 7.54 -3.26 -18.41
C HIS A 288 7.44 -2.79 -19.86
N SER A 289 7.15 -3.67 -20.80
CA SER A 289 7.03 -3.33 -22.23
C SER A 289 5.65 -3.69 -22.80
N PRO A 290 5.13 -2.92 -23.77
CA PRO A 290 4.17 -3.49 -24.72
C PRO A 290 4.85 -4.58 -25.56
N THR A 291 4.07 -5.50 -26.13
CA THR A 291 4.57 -6.56 -27.02
C THR A 291 5.05 -6.03 -28.37
N SER A 292 4.42 -4.96 -28.88
CA SER A 292 4.80 -4.26 -30.10
C SER A 292 4.59 -2.73 -29.98
N THR A 293 5.09 -1.98 -30.96
CA THR A 293 4.87 -0.53 -31.07
C THR A 293 3.65 -0.21 -31.94
N LYS A 294 3.00 0.95 -31.72
CA LYS A 294 1.89 1.39 -32.59
C LYS A 294 2.31 1.61 -34.06
N ASP A 295 3.57 1.97 -34.27
CA ASP A 295 4.11 2.37 -35.57
C ASP A 295 4.93 1.25 -36.27
N SER A 296 5.03 0.06 -35.66
CA SER A 296 5.61 -1.12 -36.29
C SER A 296 5.18 -2.44 -35.60
N ASP A 297 4.90 -3.47 -36.41
CA ASP A 297 4.65 -4.86 -35.96
C ASP A 297 5.92 -5.56 -35.42
N GLY A 298 6.94 -4.79 -35.04
CA GLY A 298 8.15 -5.31 -34.42
C GLY A 298 7.89 -5.82 -33.02
N ASP A 299 8.23 -7.09 -32.79
CA ASP A 299 8.30 -7.70 -31.46
C ASP A 299 9.34 -6.96 -30.61
N LEU A 300 8.91 -6.39 -29.48
CA LEU A 300 9.77 -5.65 -28.56
C LEU A 300 10.58 -6.56 -27.61
N LEU A 301 10.20 -7.83 -27.45
CA LEU A 301 10.85 -8.75 -26.49
C LEU A 301 12.37 -8.91 -26.76
N PRO A 302 12.86 -9.10 -28.00
CA PRO A 302 14.30 -9.09 -28.28
C PRO A 302 15.02 -7.81 -27.83
N PHE A 303 14.42 -6.63 -28.01
CA PHE A 303 15.03 -5.36 -27.63
C PHE A 303 15.07 -5.17 -26.10
N VAL A 304 14.05 -5.65 -25.40
CA VAL A 304 13.99 -5.66 -23.93
C VAL A 304 15.03 -6.62 -23.35
N LEU A 305 15.10 -7.86 -23.85
CA LEU A 305 16.09 -8.84 -23.44
C LEU A 305 17.53 -8.37 -23.73
N ASP A 306 17.77 -7.78 -24.90
CA ASP A 306 19.10 -7.26 -25.28
C ASP A 306 19.50 -6.01 -24.47
N ALA A 307 18.52 -5.22 -24.01
CA ALA A 307 18.75 -4.13 -23.05
C ALA A 307 19.08 -4.67 -21.65
N LEU A 308 18.33 -5.64 -21.13
CA LEU A 308 18.65 -6.32 -19.87
C LEU A 308 20.05 -6.98 -19.90
N ASN A 309 20.45 -7.52 -21.05
CA ASN A 309 21.79 -8.07 -21.27
C ASN A 309 22.91 -7.00 -21.21
N GLU A 310 22.71 -5.82 -21.82
CA GLU A 310 23.68 -4.72 -21.69
C GLU A 310 23.71 -4.14 -20.27
N ILE A 311 22.57 -4.01 -19.59
CA ILE A 311 22.51 -3.53 -18.20
C ILE A 311 23.25 -4.49 -17.27
N ALA A 312 22.85 -5.77 -17.24
CA ALA A 312 23.37 -6.72 -16.26
C ALA A 312 24.81 -7.16 -16.54
N PHE A 313 25.16 -7.46 -17.80
CA PHE A 313 26.43 -8.15 -18.11
C PHE A 313 27.44 -7.31 -18.91
N HIS A 314 27.02 -6.19 -19.53
CA HIS A 314 27.92 -5.30 -20.28
C HIS A 314 27.80 -3.78 -19.95
N PRO A 315 27.68 -3.38 -18.66
CA PRO A 315 27.56 -1.98 -18.27
C PRO A 315 28.85 -1.18 -18.52
N LYS A 316 28.71 0.15 -18.63
CA LYS A 316 29.77 1.06 -19.06
C LYS A 316 30.19 2.01 -17.93
N PHE A 317 31.19 1.58 -17.17
CA PHE A 317 31.80 2.30 -16.04
C PHE A 317 32.63 3.54 -16.47
N LEU A 318 32.00 4.46 -17.19
CA LEU A 318 32.58 5.75 -17.55
C LEU A 318 32.69 6.63 -16.29
N ALA A 319 33.88 7.14 -15.99
CA ALA A 319 34.11 7.97 -14.78
C ALA A 319 33.17 9.18 -14.69
N SER A 320 32.84 9.82 -15.81
CA SER A 320 31.86 10.93 -15.86
C SER A 320 30.42 10.50 -15.59
N ARG A 321 30.07 9.22 -15.77
CA ARG A 321 28.80 8.64 -15.34
C ARG A 321 28.82 8.32 -13.86
N VAL A 322 29.89 7.70 -13.36
CA VAL A 322 30.09 7.43 -11.93
C VAL A 322 29.97 8.72 -11.10
N GLU A 323 30.65 9.81 -11.48
CA GLU A 323 30.53 11.11 -10.78
C GLU A 323 29.21 11.86 -11.02
N LYS A 324 28.35 11.38 -11.92
CA LYS A 324 26.96 11.83 -12.00
C LYS A 324 26.10 11.06 -11.01
N GLU A 325 26.12 9.73 -11.07
CA GLU A 325 25.25 8.89 -10.25
C GLU A 325 25.66 8.91 -8.77
N ARG A 326 26.95 9.04 -8.44
CA ARG A 326 27.41 9.29 -7.06
C ARG A 326 26.73 10.50 -6.43
N ARG A 327 26.50 11.58 -7.20
CA ARG A 327 25.78 12.77 -6.70
C ARG A 327 24.27 12.56 -6.60
N ALA A 328 23.68 11.68 -7.41
CA ALA A 328 22.29 11.27 -7.25
C ALA A 328 22.12 10.43 -5.96
N ILE A 329 22.95 9.41 -5.76
CA ILE A 329 22.93 8.53 -4.58
C ILE A 329 23.18 9.32 -3.28
N LEU A 330 24.10 10.30 -3.29
CA LEU A 330 24.30 11.19 -2.13
C LEU A 330 23.08 12.07 -1.83
N SER A 331 22.34 12.52 -2.86
CA SER A 331 21.07 13.24 -2.68
C SER A 331 19.94 12.33 -2.20
N GLU A 332 19.93 11.06 -2.63
CA GLU A 332 18.96 10.05 -2.21
C GLU A 332 19.19 9.62 -0.77
N LEU A 333 20.46 9.41 -0.35
CA LEU A 333 20.84 9.15 1.04
C LEU A 333 20.33 10.26 1.98
N GLN A 334 20.46 11.53 1.56
CA GLN A 334 19.91 12.67 2.33
C GLN A 334 18.37 12.72 2.34
N MET A 335 17.71 12.28 1.27
CA MET A 335 16.25 12.25 1.14
C MET A 335 15.62 11.08 1.92
N MET A 336 16.25 9.90 1.90
CA MET A 336 15.82 8.69 2.61
C MET A 336 16.01 8.77 4.12
N ASN A 337 16.85 9.68 4.63
CA ASN A 337 17.19 9.78 6.04
C ASN A 337 16.08 10.44 6.91
N THR A 338 14.85 9.91 6.80
CA THR A 338 13.70 10.27 7.62
C THR A 338 13.75 9.59 8.99
N ILE A 339 12.88 9.98 9.93
CA ILE A 339 12.86 9.34 11.26
C ILE A 339 12.30 7.91 11.19
N GLU A 340 11.37 7.66 10.26
CA GLU A 340 10.82 6.34 9.96
C GLU A 340 11.94 5.39 9.50
N TYR A 341 12.72 5.79 8.49
CA TYR A 341 13.86 5.00 8.01
C TYR A 341 14.93 4.74 9.10
N ARG A 342 15.20 5.73 9.97
CA ARG A 342 16.08 5.55 11.14
C ARG A 342 15.51 4.53 12.13
N VAL A 343 14.19 4.52 12.38
CA VAL A 343 13.54 3.49 13.20
C VAL A 343 13.74 2.11 12.57
N ASP A 344 13.42 1.95 11.28
CA ASP A 344 13.54 0.67 10.58
C ASP A 344 14.97 0.12 10.62
N CYS A 345 15.97 1.01 10.47
CA CYS A 345 17.38 0.67 10.62
C CYS A 345 17.70 0.16 12.04
N GLN A 346 17.17 0.78 13.10
CA GLN A 346 17.38 0.32 14.48
C GLN A 346 16.68 -1.03 14.75
N LEU A 347 15.47 -1.23 14.22
CA LEU A 347 14.74 -2.50 14.33
C LEU A 347 15.54 -3.63 13.68
N LEU A 348 15.93 -3.47 12.41
CA LEU A 348 16.74 -4.45 11.66
C LEU A 348 18.13 -4.66 12.27
N GLN A 349 18.79 -3.60 12.73
CA GLN A 349 20.11 -3.67 13.38
C GLN A 349 20.08 -4.55 14.64
N HIS A 350 19.01 -4.47 15.44
CA HIS A 350 18.87 -5.32 16.62
C HIS A 350 18.34 -6.72 16.30
N LEU A 351 17.34 -6.85 15.40
CA LEU A 351 16.77 -8.13 14.96
C LEU A 351 17.82 -9.07 14.34
N HIS A 352 18.78 -8.51 13.60
CA HIS A 352 19.86 -9.25 12.93
C HIS A 352 21.24 -8.99 13.55
N SER A 353 21.28 -8.59 14.82
CA SER A 353 22.51 -8.25 15.54
C SER A 353 23.58 -9.35 15.56
N GLU A 354 23.22 -10.61 15.26
CA GLU A 354 24.16 -11.72 15.11
C GLU A 354 24.89 -11.79 13.74
N ASN A 355 24.45 -11.03 12.72
CA ASN A 355 24.88 -11.22 11.32
C ASN A 355 25.06 -9.90 10.53
N LYS A 356 25.49 -10.00 9.25
CA LYS A 356 25.80 -8.84 8.37
C LYS A 356 24.60 -7.92 8.05
N LEU A 357 23.35 -8.42 8.03
CA LEU A 357 22.15 -7.63 7.71
C LEU A 357 22.04 -6.39 8.59
N SER A 358 22.42 -6.51 9.87
CA SER A 358 22.43 -5.40 10.85
C SER A 358 23.29 -4.18 10.50
N LYS A 359 24.13 -4.27 9.46
CA LYS A 359 25.08 -3.22 9.05
C LYS A 359 25.12 -2.98 7.55
N ARG A 360 24.53 -3.84 6.73
CA ARG A 360 24.61 -3.80 5.25
C ARG A 360 23.31 -3.24 4.64
N PHE A 361 22.85 -2.09 5.12
CA PHE A 361 21.71 -1.39 4.51
C PHE A 361 22.03 -0.99 3.06
N PRO A 362 21.15 -1.25 2.06
CA PRO A 362 21.47 -1.07 0.63
C PRO A 362 21.99 0.31 0.22
N ILE A 363 21.52 1.38 0.86
CA ILE A 363 21.97 2.77 0.59
C ILE A 363 23.46 2.99 0.92
N GLY A 364 24.06 2.16 1.78
CA GLY A 364 25.47 2.18 2.11
C GLY A 364 25.89 3.27 3.11
N LEU A 365 27.20 3.58 3.09
CA LEU A 365 27.79 4.63 3.93
C LEU A 365 28.28 5.79 3.05
N GLU A 366 27.83 7.01 3.36
CA GLU A 366 28.23 8.25 2.68
C GLU A 366 29.77 8.36 2.53
N GLU A 367 30.50 8.02 3.60
CA GLU A 367 31.95 8.07 3.61
C GLU A 367 32.63 7.02 2.73
N GLN A 368 31.98 5.93 2.34
CA GLN A 368 32.51 4.98 1.36
C GLN A 368 32.09 5.37 -0.07
N ILE A 369 30.83 5.80 -0.23
CA ILE A 369 30.25 6.30 -1.50
C ILE A 369 31.08 7.45 -2.08
N LYS A 370 31.69 8.30 -1.25
CA LYS A 370 32.62 9.37 -1.67
C LYS A 370 33.99 8.87 -2.19
N LYS A 371 34.39 7.62 -1.94
CA LYS A 371 35.80 7.16 -2.06
C LYS A 371 36.08 6.20 -3.22
N TRP A 372 35.11 5.40 -3.69
CA TRP A 372 35.38 4.37 -4.72
C TRP A 372 35.64 4.97 -6.11
N ASP A 373 36.70 4.51 -6.78
CA ASP A 373 36.92 4.77 -8.20
C ASP A 373 36.10 3.82 -9.12
N ALA A 374 36.15 4.05 -10.43
CA ALA A 374 35.46 3.23 -11.42
C ALA A 374 36.03 1.80 -11.56
N ASP A 375 37.23 1.52 -11.04
CA ASP A 375 37.87 0.20 -11.09
C ASP A 375 37.45 -0.68 -9.89
N LYS A 376 37.27 -0.10 -8.70
CA LYS A 376 36.66 -0.76 -7.53
C LYS A 376 35.21 -1.15 -7.82
N ILE A 377 34.44 -0.26 -8.44
CA ILE A 377 33.07 -0.53 -8.90
C ILE A 377 33.06 -1.65 -9.95
N ARG A 378 33.96 -1.62 -10.95
CA ARG A 378 34.07 -2.69 -11.96
C ARG A 378 34.43 -4.05 -11.35
N LYS A 379 35.35 -4.10 -10.38
CA LYS A 379 35.75 -5.35 -9.71
C LYS A 379 34.61 -6.05 -8.97
N PHE A 380 33.71 -5.31 -8.34
CA PHE A 380 32.52 -5.90 -7.71
C PHE A 380 31.54 -6.43 -8.76
N HIS A 381 31.34 -5.71 -9.88
CA HIS A 381 30.57 -6.20 -11.02
C HIS A 381 31.17 -7.49 -11.59
N GLU A 382 32.46 -7.50 -11.92
CA GLU A 382 33.21 -8.67 -12.39
C GLU A 382 33.19 -9.85 -11.40
N ARG A 383 33.07 -9.59 -10.08
CA ARG A 383 32.92 -10.62 -9.04
C ARG A 383 31.57 -11.34 -9.17
N TRP A 384 30.47 -10.59 -9.26
CA TRP A 384 29.12 -11.08 -8.99
C TRP A 384 28.15 -11.17 -10.17
N TYR A 385 28.32 -10.33 -11.20
CA TYR A 385 27.38 -10.20 -12.31
C TYR A 385 27.76 -11.15 -13.46
N PHE A 386 27.39 -12.41 -13.33
CA PHE A 386 27.59 -13.44 -14.34
C PHE A 386 26.32 -14.30 -14.53
N PRO A 387 26.06 -14.87 -15.72
CA PRO A 387 24.78 -15.48 -16.05
C PRO A 387 24.31 -16.57 -15.06
N ALA A 388 25.21 -17.42 -14.55
CA ALA A 388 24.87 -18.44 -13.56
C ALA A 388 24.41 -17.87 -12.19
N ASN A 389 24.72 -16.61 -11.88
CA ASN A 389 24.27 -15.91 -10.67
C ASN A 389 23.09 -14.98 -10.94
N ALA A 390 22.32 -15.22 -12.00
CA ALA A 390 21.15 -14.44 -12.37
C ALA A 390 19.92 -15.33 -12.63
N THR A 391 18.74 -14.72 -12.61
CA THR A 391 17.46 -15.36 -12.98
C THR A 391 16.59 -14.36 -13.73
N LEU A 392 16.13 -14.76 -14.92
CA LEU A 392 15.28 -13.96 -15.79
C LEU A 392 13.83 -14.40 -15.66
N TYR A 393 12.98 -13.54 -15.09
CA TYR A 393 11.54 -13.76 -15.01
C TYR A 393 10.85 -12.98 -16.12
N ILE A 394 9.88 -13.59 -16.81
CA ILE A 394 9.07 -12.95 -17.85
C ILE A 394 7.59 -13.32 -17.65
N VAL A 395 6.73 -12.33 -17.46
CA VAL A 395 5.29 -12.54 -17.23
C VAL A 395 4.49 -11.60 -18.10
N GLY A 396 3.55 -12.12 -18.91
CA GLY A 396 2.75 -11.28 -19.80
C GLY A 396 2.21 -11.98 -21.04
N ASP A 397 1.75 -11.18 -22.00
CA ASP A 397 0.97 -11.61 -23.16
C ASP A 397 1.86 -12.28 -24.23
N ILE A 398 2.39 -13.45 -23.88
CA ILE A 398 3.44 -14.20 -24.57
C ILE A 398 2.98 -15.64 -24.77
N ASP A 399 2.18 -15.86 -25.81
CA ASP A 399 1.64 -17.20 -26.11
C ASP A 399 2.69 -18.20 -26.65
N ASN A 400 3.77 -17.70 -27.27
CA ASN A 400 4.76 -18.54 -27.95
C ASN A 400 6.04 -18.75 -27.11
N ILE A 401 5.93 -19.61 -26.09
CA ILE A 401 7.03 -20.00 -25.20
C ILE A 401 8.29 -20.44 -25.97
N SER A 402 8.14 -21.26 -27.01
CA SER A 402 9.29 -21.78 -27.79
C SER A 402 10.07 -20.66 -28.49
N LYS A 403 9.37 -19.64 -29.00
CA LYS A 403 9.99 -18.43 -29.56
C LYS A 403 10.70 -17.62 -28.47
N THR A 404 10.08 -17.45 -27.31
CA THR A 404 10.69 -16.72 -26.18
C THR A 404 11.92 -17.43 -25.63
N VAL A 405 11.90 -18.75 -25.46
CA VAL A 405 13.07 -19.55 -25.08
C VAL A 405 14.18 -19.40 -26.12
N TYR A 406 13.87 -19.48 -27.42
CA TYR A 406 14.85 -19.23 -28.48
C TYR A 406 15.42 -17.79 -28.44
N GLN A 407 14.62 -16.78 -28.12
CA GLN A 407 15.09 -15.39 -27.96
C GLN A 407 16.01 -15.24 -26.73
N ILE A 408 15.69 -15.90 -25.61
CA ILE A 408 16.54 -15.96 -24.42
C ILE A 408 17.87 -16.68 -24.76
N GLU A 409 17.83 -17.82 -25.44
CA GLU A 409 19.02 -18.56 -25.89
C GLU A 409 19.87 -17.73 -26.86
N ALA A 410 19.25 -17.04 -27.82
CA ALA A 410 19.95 -16.23 -28.81
C ALA A 410 20.65 -15.00 -28.20
N ILE A 411 20.12 -14.41 -27.14
CA ILE A 411 20.67 -13.20 -26.51
C ILE A 411 21.63 -13.55 -25.37
N PHE A 412 21.22 -14.41 -24.44
CA PHE A 412 21.99 -14.73 -23.23
C PHE A 412 22.83 -16.01 -23.34
N GLY A 413 22.57 -16.87 -24.33
CA GLY A 413 23.39 -18.08 -24.57
C GLY A 413 24.76 -17.78 -25.20
N GLN A 414 24.97 -16.56 -25.69
CA GLN A 414 26.23 -16.10 -26.28
C GLN A 414 27.19 -15.55 -25.23
N THR A 415 28.13 -16.37 -24.75
CA THR A 415 29.27 -15.91 -23.93
C THR A 415 30.56 -16.63 -24.32
N GLY A 416 31.56 -15.88 -24.85
CA GLY A 416 32.96 -16.34 -24.89
C GLY A 416 33.64 -16.56 -26.24
N MET A 417 33.21 -15.93 -27.36
CA MET A 417 33.91 -16.02 -28.66
C MET A 417 34.20 -14.69 -29.36
N GLU A 418 34.45 -13.62 -28.60
CA GLU A 418 35.22 -12.49 -29.12
C GLU A 418 36.70 -12.71 -28.80
N ASN A 419 37.46 -13.23 -29.77
CA ASN A 419 38.92 -13.18 -29.72
C ASN A 419 39.33 -11.70 -29.82
N GLU A 420 40.04 -11.20 -28.83
CA GLU A 420 40.83 -9.98 -29.00
C GLU A 420 41.90 -10.24 -30.09
N THR A 421 41.63 -9.84 -31.33
CA THR A 421 42.68 -9.58 -32.32
C THR A 421 43.40 -8.27 -31.99
N ALA A 422 43.87 -8.17 -30.74
CA ALA A 422 44.80 -7.14 -30.30
C ALA A 422 46.12 -7.36 -31.05
N ALA A 423 46.63 -6.31 -31.70
CA ALA A 423 47.84 -6.42 -32.50
C ALA A 423 49.05 -6.77 -31.62
N THR A 424 49.92 -7.65 -32.12
CA THR A 424 51.12 -8.13 -31.42
C THR A 424 52.03 -6.98 -30.95
N PRO A 425 52.25 -6.79 -29.63
CA PRO A 425 53.27 -5.87 -29.15
C PRO A 425 54.65 -6.51 -29.28
N THR A 426 55.57 -5.83 -29.97
CA THR A 426 56.98 -6.23 -30.03
C THR A 426 57.65 -6.10 -28.65
N PRO A 427 58.46 -7.07 -28.19
CA PRO A 427 59.10 -7.00 -26.89
C PRO A 427 60.19 -5.91 -26.85
N SER A 428 60.03 -4.94 -25.94
CA SER A 428 61.04 -3.90 -25.70
C SER A 428 62.09 -4.36 -24.69
N ALA A 429 63.36 -4.23 -25.06
CA ALA A 429 64.49 -4.74 -24.29
C ALA A 429 64.91 -3.82 -23.13
N PHE A 430 64.13 -3.80 -22.04
CA PHE A 430 64.52 -3.08 -20.81
C PHE A 430 64.21 -3.79 -19.47
N GLY A 431 63.48 -4.91 -19.47
CA GLY A 431 63.09 -5.62 -18.24
C GLY A 431 64.16 -6.55 -17.63
N ALA A 432 65.28 -6.81 -18.31
CA ALA A 432 66.17 -7.94 -18.02
C ALA A 432 67.25 -7.71 -16.94
N MET A 433 67.29 -6.54 -16.28
CA MET A 433 68.42 -6.12 -15.43
C MET A 433 68.05 -5.81 -13.96
N ALA A 434 66.89 -6.27 -13.48
CA ALA A 434 66.39 -5.97 -12.12
C ALA A 434 66.56 -7.12 -11.10
N SER A 435 67.02 -8.31 -11.49
CA SER A 435 66.96 -9.54 -10.67
C SER A 435 68.27 -9.95 -9.99
N PHE A 436 69.29 -9.07 -9.93
CA PHE A 436 70.68 -9.48 -9.64
C PHE A 436 71.31 -8.95 -8.34
N LEU A 437 70.60 -8.17 -7.52
CA LEU A 437 71.18 -7.53 -6.32
C LEU A 437 70.24 -7.56 -5.10
N VAL A 438 70.44 -8.54 -4.21
CA VAL A 438 70.52 -8.43 -2.72
C VAL A 438 70.75 -9.84 -2.10
N PRO A 439 71.53 -10.02 -1.02
CA PRO A 439 72.10 -11.34 -0.65
C PRO A 439 71.32 -12.14 0.44
N LYS A 440 71.71 -13.41 0.63
CA LYS A 440 71.23 -14.33 1.69
C LYS A 440 72.17 -14.38 2.91
N LEU A 441 71.65 -14.85 4.07
CA LEU A 441 72.23 -15.81 5.05
C LEU A 441 71.26 -15.91 6.27
N SER A 442 70.60 -17.06 6.54
CA SER A 442 70.94 -18.13 7.53
C SER A 442 70.89 -17.68 9.01
N VAL A 443 70.36 -18.41 10.02
CA VAL A 443 70.29 -19.87 10.34
C VAL A 443 69.00 -20.13 11.19
N GLY A 444 68.35 -21.30 11.30
CA GLY A 444 68.53 -22.62 10.67
C GLY A 444 68.61 -23.80 11.69
N LEU A 445 67.55 -24.62 11.87
CA LEU A 445 67.58 -25.86 12.68
C LEU A 445 66.64 -26.96 12.12
N ALA A 446 66.96 -28.24 12.37
CA ALA A 446 66.29 -29.43 11.82
C ALA A 446 65.44 -30.18 12.89
N GLY A 447 64.66 -31.23 12.61
CA GLY A 447 64.39 -32.00 11.37
C GLY A 447 62.97 -32.62 11.42
N SER A 448 62.61 -33.71 10.73
CA SER A 448 63.37 -34.67 9.91
C SER A 448 62.51 -35.17 8.74
N LEU A 449 63.12 -35.85 7.75
CA LEU A 449 62.47 -36.40 6.56
C LEU A 449 62.54 -37.93 6.53
N SER A 450 61.53 -38.56 5.93
CA SER A 450 61.69 -39.77 5.14
C SER A 450 61.00 -39.58 3.79
N HIS A 451 61.61 -40.09 2.72
CA HIS A 451 61.13 -39.94 1.34
C HIS A 451 60.41 -41.19 0.87
N ASP A 452 59.39 -41.01 0.04
CA ASP A 452 59.34 -41.76 -1.23
C ASP A 452 58.88 -40.83 -2.37
N ARG A 453 59.03 -41.23 -3.64
CA ARG A 453 58.99 -40.26 -4.76
C ARG A 453 58.29 -40.74 -6.04
N SER A 454 57.49 -39.83 -6.59
CA SER A 454 57.06 -39.71 -8.01
C SER A 454 55.84 -40.54 -8.48
N PRO A 455 55.19 -40.18 -9.61
CA PRO A 455 55.38 -38.99 -10.45
C PRO A 455 54.13 -38.08 -10.57
N ILE A 456 54.32 -36.89 -11.17
CA ILE A 456 53.25 -35.98 -11.59
C ILE A 456 52.72 -36.40 -12.98
N PRO A 457 51.40 -36.51 -13.18
CA PRO A 457 50.77 -36.29 -14.49
C PRO A 457 50.28 -34.84 -14.63
N VAL A 458 50.47 -34.27 -15.82
CA VAL A 458 50.06 -32.90 -16.19
C VAL A 458 48.55 -32.74 -16.02
N ASP A 459 48.09 -31.85 -15.13
CA ASP A 459 46.68 -31.45 -15.11
C ASP A 459 46.41 -30.37 -16.16
N GLN A 460 45.24 -30.46 -16.79
CA GLN A 460 44.81 -29.59 -17.87
C GLN A 460 44.16 -28.33 -17.31
N SER A 461 44.06 -27.27 -18.13
CA SER A 461 43.44 -26.00 -17.75
C SER A 461 41.93 -26.14 -17.51
N LYS A 462 41.55 -26.58 -16.31
CA LYS A 462 40.17 -26.62 -15.84
C LYS A 462 39.62 -25.20 -15.71
N PHE A 463 38.76 -24.81 -16.65
CA PHE A 463 37.93 -23.63 -16.50
C PHE A 463 37.05 -23.79 -15.25
N ILE A 464 37.32 -23.00 -14.22
CA ILE A 464 36.43 -22.91 -13.05
C ILE A 464 35.16 -22.22 -13.52
N LYS A 465 34.08 -23.00 -13.73
CA LYS A 465 32.74 -22.42 -13.84
C LYS A 465 32.45 -21.70 -12.52
N LYS A 466 32.17 -20.40 -12.59
CA LYS A 466 31.53 -19.72 -11.46
C LYS A 466 30.11 -20.28 -11.34
N GLU A 467 29.86 -21.08 -10.32
CA GLU A 467 28.52 -21.58 -10.00
C GLU A 467 27.82 -20.64 -9.02
N ARG A 468 26.49 -20.68 -9.02
CA ARG A 468 25.65 -19.92 -8.07
C ARG A 468 25.89 -20.44 -6.66
N HIS A 469 25.77 -19.57 -5.65
CA HIS A 469 25.52 -20.06 -4.29
C HIS A 469 24.20 -20.85 -4.28
N ALA A 470 24.22 -22.07 -3.72
CA ALA A 470 23.09 -23.01 -3.82
C ALA A 470 21.81 -22.53 -3.10
N VAL A 471 21.96 -21.57 -2.19
CA VAL A 471 20.89 -20.85 -1.48
C VAL A 471 21.27 -19.36 -1.51
N ARG A 472 20.28 -18.45 -1.60
CA ARG A 472 20.50 -17.01 -1.37
C ARG A 472 21.26 -16.86 -0.04
N PRO A 473 22.33 -16.04 0.01
CA PRO A 473 23.53 -16.34 0.80
C PRO A 473 23.16 -16.65 2.25
N PRO A 474 23.55 -17.83 2.79
CA PRO A 474 23.00 -18.34 4.04
C PRO A 474 23.44 -17.49 5.24
N VAL A 475 22.65 -16.45 5.53
CA VAL A 475 22.76 -15.63 6.73
C VAL A 475 22.52 -16.56 7.91
N LYS A 476 23.57 -16.79 8.71
CA LYS A 476 23.44 -17.66 9.88
C LYS A 476 22.68 -16.91 10.98
N HIS A 477 21.40 -17.20 11.11
CA HIS A 477 20.57 -16.70 12.19
C HIS A 477 20.77 -17.46 13.50
N ASN A 478 20.66 -16.75 14.61
CA ASN A 478 20.31 -17.35 15.90
C ASN A 478 18.79 -17.45 15.97
N TRP A 479 18.26 -18.66 16.15
CA TRP A 479 16.83 -18.94 16.11
C TRP A 479 16.18 -18.80 17.49
N SER A 480 14.99 -18.21 17.53
CA SER A 480 14.10 -18.18 18.69
C SER A 480 13.45 -19.55 18.90
N LEU A 481 14.22 -20.52 19.38
CA LEU A 481 13.74 -21.88 19.68
C LEU A 481 13.73 -22.16 21.19
N PRO A 482 12.75 -22.93 21.71
CA PRO A 482 12.72 -23.40 23.09
C PRO A 482 14.02 -24.07 23.54
N GLY A 483 14.44 -23.82 24.80
CA GLY A 483 15.60 -24.47 25.40
C GLY A 483 16.96 -24.03 24.85
N SER A 484 17.04 -22.85 24.24
CA SER A 484 18.30 -22.23 23.85
C SER A 484 19.03 -21.65 25.09
N ASN A 485 20.26 -22.12 25.34
CA ASN A 485 21.10 -21.68 26.47
C ASN A 485 21.82 -20.33 26.19
N GLU A 486 21.19 -19.39 25.49
CA GLU A 486 21.73 -18.03 25.30
C GLU A 486 21.14 -17.07 26.34
N ASP A 487 21.95 -16.15 26.88
CA ASP A 487 21.45 -15.12 27.79
C ASP A 487 20.49 -14.16 27.06
N MET A 488 19.32 -13.92 27.66
CA MET A 488 18.31 -13.02 27.09
C MET A 488 18.87 -11.60 26.94
N LYS A 489 18.92 -11.09 25.70
CA LYS A 489 19.30 -9.70 25.41
C LYS A 489 18.34 -8.73 26.13
N SER A 490 18.89 -7.72 26.79
CA SER A 490 18.07 -6.67 27.40
C SER A 490 17.30 -5.86 26.35
N PRO A 491 16.09 -5.33 26.67
CA PRO A 491 15.39 -4.43 25.77
C PRO A 491 16.25 -3.24 25.36
N GLN A 492 16.27 -2.97 24.06
CA GLN A 492 17.01 -1.87 23.45
C GLN A 492 16.08 -0.65 23.33
N ILE A 493 16.62 0.56 23.48
CA ILE A 493 15.84 1.80 23.49
C ILE A 493 16.44 2.79 22.50
N PHE A 494 15.70 3.08 21.43
CA PHE A 494 16.02 4.14 20.48
C PHE A 494 15.20 5.39 20.84
N GLN A 495 15.86 6.45 21.30
CA GLN A 495 15.22 7.68 21.75
C GLN A 495 15.58 8.86 20.82
N HIS A 496 14.57 9.55 20.29
CA HIS A 496 14.77 10.61 19.29
C HIS A 496 13.79 11.78 19.46
N GLU A 497 14.20 13.00 19.10
CA GLU A 497 13.37 14.21 19.29
C GLU A 497 12.18 14.25 18.33
N LEU A 498 12.36 13.74 17.11
CA LEU A 498 11.33 13.64 16.07
C LEU A 498 10.31 12.51 16.31
N LEU A 499 10.58 11.56 17.22
CA LEU A 499 9.58 10.55 17.60
C LEU A 499 8.50 11.19 18.47
N GLN A 500 7.28 10.66 18.39
CA GLN A 500 6.10 11.19 19.09
C GLN A 500 5.46 10.17 20.02
N ASN A 501 5.09 9.01 19.48
CA ASN A 501 4.46 7.94 20.24
C ASN A 501 5.53 7.04 20.86
N PHE A 502 5.14 6.30 21.91
CA PHE A 502 5.87 5.11 22.31
C PHE A 502 5.54 4.00 21.32
N SER A 503 6.54 3.29 20.82
CA SER A 503 6.33 2.03 20.08
C SER A 503 7.35 1.00 20.57
N ILE A 504 6.91 -0.25 20.79
CA ILE A 504 7.79 -1.36 21.11
C ILE A 504 7.52 -2.53 20.18
N ASN A 505 8.61 -3.11 19.67
CA ASN A 505 8.60 -4.26 18.78
C ASN A 505 9.33 -5.41 19.46
N MET A 506 8.66 -6.55 19.61
CA MET A 506 9.23 -7.77 20.15
C MET A 506 9.23 -8.87 19.10
N PHE A 507 10.42 -9.37 18.77
CA PHE A 507 10.63 -10.21 17.61
C PHE A 507 10.94 -11.67 17.98
N CYS A 508 10.32 -12.62 17.28
CA CYS A 508 10.68 -14.03 17.25
C CYS A 508 11.10 -14.41 15.83
N LYS A 509 12.18 -15.19 15.70
CA LYS A 509 12.82 -15.52 14.42
C LYS A 509 13.00 -17.03 14.28
N ILE A 510 12.33 -17.65 13.32
CA ILE A 510 12.36 -19.11 13.09
C ILE A 510 12.68 -19.42 11.61
N PRO A 511 13.12 -20.65 11.26
CA PRO A 511 13.37 -21.03 9.87
C PRO A 511 12.09 -20.98 9.02
N VAL A 512 12.24 -20.54 7.75
CA VAL A 512 11.17 -20.56 6.74
C VAL A 512 10.59 -21.97 6.60
N ASN A 513 9.28 -22.09 6.71
CA ASN A 513 8.58 -23.37 6.59
C ASN A 513 8.09 -23.51 5.14
N LYS A 514 8.91 -24.18 4.32
CA LYS A 514 8.67 -24.28 2.87
C LYS A 514 7.38 -25.02 2.55
N VAL A 515 6.31 -24.26 2.28
CA VAL A 515 5.04 -24.78 1.74
C VAL A 515 5.29 -25.58 0.45
N GLN A 516 5.36 -26.90 0.57
CA GLN A 516 5.58 -27.85 -0.53
C GLN A 516 4.61 -29.04 -0.48
N THR A 517 4.05 -29.35 0.68
CA THR A 517 3.10 -30.45 0.90
C THR A 517 1.74 -29.95 1.41
N TYR A 518 0.72 -30.81 1.33
CA TYR A 518 -0.59 -30.54 1.93
C TYR A 518 -0.49 -30.35 3.46
N GLY A 519 0.46 -31.01 4.13
CA GLY A 519 0.76 -30.80 5.55
C GLY A 519 1.26 -29.39 5.86
N ASP A 520 2.12 -28.82 5.00
CA ASP A 520 2.61 -27.44 5.17
C ASP A 520 1.47 -26.43 4.97
N LEU A 521 0.65 -26.62 3.94
CA LEU A 521 -0.52 -25.77 3.68
C LEU A 521 -1.53 -25.82 4.85
N ARG A 522 -1.76 -26.99 5.42
CA ARG A 522 -2.56 -27.19 6.65
C ARG A 522 -1.98 -26.42 7.83
N ASN A 523 -0.66 -26.47 8.03
CA ASN A 523 0.02 -25.72 9.09
C ASN A 523 -0.12 -24.20 8.91
N VAL A 524 0.00 -23.68 7.69
CA VAL A 524 -0.24 -22.25 7.38
C VAL A 524 -1.70 -21.86 7.63
N LEU A 525 -2.67 -22.68 7.22
CA LEU A 525 -4.10 -22.44 7.48
C LEU A 525 -4.40 -22.37 8.98
N MET A 526 -3.90 -23.33 9.78
CA MET A 526 -4.09 -23.34 11.23
C MET A 526 -3.52 -22.08 11.90
N LYS A 527 -2.31 -21.65 11.50
CA LYS A 527 -1.73 -20.37 11.95
C LYS A 527 -2.62 -19.18 11.55
N ARG A 528 -3.04 -19.07 10.29
CA ARG A 528 -3.82 -17.92 9.77
C ARG A 528 -5.18 -17.79 10.47
N ILE A 529 -5.84 -18.90 10.80
CA ILE A 529 -7.08 -18.92 11.61
C ILE A 529 -6.82 -18.37 13.01
N PHE A 530 -5.81 -18.88 13.71
CA PHE A 530 -5.51 -18.50 15.09
C PHE A 530 -5.05 -17.03 15.22
N LEU A 531 -4.22 -16.56 14.29
CA LEU A 531 -3.79 -15.16 14.22
C LEU A 531 -4.94 -14.22 13.86
N SER A 532 -5.90 -14.67 13.02
CA SER A 532 -7.12 -13.90 12.75
C SER A 532 -7.96 -13.70 14.01
N ALA A 533 -8.10 -14.73 14.86
CA ALA A 533 -8.79 -14.60 16.15
C ALA A 533 -8.11 -13.57 17.06
N LEU A 534 -6.76 -13.59 17.16
CA LEU A 534 -6.03 -12.59 17.94
C LEU A 534 -6.27 -11.17 17.41
N HIS A 535 -6.10 -10.98 16.11
CA HIS A 535 -6.21 -9.68 15.46
C HIS A 535 -7.63 -9.09 15.60
N PHE A 536 -8.67 -9.93 15.62
CA PHE A 536 -10.03 -9.49 15.93
C PHE A 536 -10.17 -9.07 17.40
N ARG A 537 -9.86 -9.97 18.35
CA ARG A 537 -10.04 -9.72 19.80
C ARG A 537 -9.31 -8.46 20.26
N ILE A 538 -8.08 -8.24 19.80
CA ILE A 538 -7.30 -7.03 20.07
C ILE A 538 -7.98 -5.77 19.52
N ASN A 539 -8.35 -5.77 18.23
CA ASN A 539 -8.86 -4.56 17.56
C ASN A 539 -10.23 -4.13 18.07
N THR A 540 -11.13 -5.08 18.29
CA THR A 540 -12.53 -4.78 18.52
C THR A 540 -12.80 -4.48 20.00
N ARG A 541 -12.38 -5.39 20.90
CA ARG A 541 -12.66 -5.32 22.35
C ARG A 541 -12.12 -4.06 23.02
N TYR A 542 -10.93 -3.64 22.64
CA TYR A 542 -10.25 -2.52 23.31
C TYR A 542 -10.57 -1.16 22.69
N LYS A 543 -11.04 -1.10 21.44
CA LYS A 543 -11.50 0.17 20.85
C LYS A 543 -12.79 0.67 21.47
N SER A 544 -13.64 -0.19 22.03
CA SER A 544 -14.89 0.22 22.71
C SER A 544 -14.71 0.73 24.15
N SER A 545 -13.48 0.85 24.68
CA SER A 545 -13.24 1.22 26.08
C SER A 545 -11.99 2.12 26.32
N ASN A 546 -11.78 3.13 25.46
CA ASN A 546 -10.67 4.11 25.56
C ASN A 546 -9.29 3.48 25.87
N PRO A 547 -8.69 2.77 24.89
CA PRO A 547 -7.56 1.88 25.14
C PRO A 547 -6.30 2.61 25.61
N PRO A 548 -5.41 1.96 26.39
CA PRO A 548 -4.11 2.51 26.73
C PRO A 548 -3.14 2.60 25.53
N PHE A 549 -3.51 2.02 24.38
CA PHE A 549 -2.71 1.90 23.17
C PHE A 549 -3.39 2.56 21.96
N THR A 550 -2.62 2.83 20.91
CA THR A 550 -3.07 3.34 19.61
C THR A 550 -3.27 2.18 18.62
N SER A 551 -2.31 1.26 18.55
CA SER A 551 -2.47 -0.04 17.90
C SER A 551 -1.66 -1.13 18.63
N ILE A 552 -2.12 -2.37 18.52
CA ILE A 552 -1.37 -3.57 18.84
C ILE A 552 -1.54 -4.50 17.64
N GLU A 553 -0.43 -4.94 17.07
CA GLU A 553 -0.36 -5.73 15.85
C GLU A 553 0.56 -6.93 16.10
N LEU A 554 0.20 -8.10 15.57
CA LEU A 554 1.04 -9.29 15.57
C LEU A 554 1.16 -9.80 14.14
N ASP A 555 2.32 -9.56 13.51
CA ASP A 555 2.64 -10.12 12.21
C ASP A 555 3.31 -11.50 12.34
N HIS A 556 3.13 -12.34 11.31
CA HIS A 556 3.79 -13.63 11.15
C HIS A 556 4.01 -13.90 9.65
N SER A 557 5.18 -13.52 9.14
CA SER A 557 5.50 -13.52 7.71
C SER A 557 6.79 -14.27 7.39
N ASP A 558 6.84 -14.95 6.25
CA ASP A 558 8.05 -15.60 5.71
C ASP A 558 8.89 -14.58 4.94
N SER A 559 9.91 -14.03 5.60
CA SER A 559 10.88 -13.06 5.06
C SER A 559 11.78 -13.59 3.93
N GLY A 560 11.44 -13.41 2.65
CA GLY A 560 12.38 -13.62 1.54
C GLY A 560 13.52 -12.60 1.52
N ARG A 561 13.33 -11.45 2.17
CA ARG A 561 14.33 -10.39 2.35
C ARG A 561 15.28 -10.66 3.51
N GLU A 562 14.77 -11.18 4.63
CA GLU A 562 15.57 -11.48 5.82
C GLU A 562 16.13 -12.91 5.86
N GLY A 563 15.57 -13.84 5.07
CA GLY A 563 15.95 -15.27 5.03
C GLY A 563 15.28 -16.16 6.10
N CYS A 564 14.27 -15.64 6.81
CA CYS A 564 13.65 -16.28 7.96
C CYS A 564 12.16 -15.94 8.10
N THR A 565 11.37 -16.80 8.75
CA THR A 565 10.06 -16.39 9.26
C THR A 565 10.26 -15.44 10.44
N VAL A 566 9.63 -14.27 10.39
CA VAL A 566 9.62 -13.32 11.51
C VAL A 566 8.22 -13.27 12.10
N THR A 567 8.13 -13.26 13.43
CA THR A 567 6.89 -12.97 14.16
C THR A 567 7.12 -11.75 15.02
N THR A 568 6.35 -10.68 14.82
CA THR A 568 6.59 -9.39 15.45
C THR A 568 5.35 -8.94 16.21
N LEU A 569 5.46 -8.79 17.53
CA LEU A 569 4.48 -8.07 18.33
C LEU A 569 4.85 -6.60 18.38
N THR A 570 4.06 -5.76 17.72
CA THR A 570 4.20 -4.30 17.71
C THR A 570 3.12 -3.68 18.60
N VAL A 571 3.52 -2.84 19.55
CA VAL A 571 2.62 -2.13 20.48
C VAL A 571 2.93 -0.64 20.40
N THR A 572 2.01 0.15 19.86
CA THR A 572 2.15 1.61 19.73
C THR A 572 1.16 2.32 20.64
N ALA A 573 1.61 3.32 21.40
CA ALA A 573 0.82 3.98 22.44
C ALA A 573 1.19 5.45 22.67
N GLU A 574 0.27 6.18 23.29
CA GLU A 574 0.55 7.48 23.92
C GLU A 574 1.61 7.29 25.03
N PRO A 575 2.72 8.06 25.05
CA PRO A 575 3.83 7.87 25.99
C PRO A 575 3.48 7.95 27.49
N LYS A 576 2.28 8.40 27.86
CA LYS A 576 1.76 8.38 29.25
C LYS A 576 1.18 7.03 29.67
N ASN A 577 0.86 6.15 28.72
CA ASN A 577 0.11 4.90 28.95
C ASN A 577 0.94 3.63 28.62
N TRP A 578 2.23 3.77 28.33
CA TRP A 578 3.03 2.73 27.65
C TRP A 578 3.12 1.40 28.43
N GLN A 579 3.24 1.42 29.76
CA GLN A 579 3.24 0.19 30.56
C GLN A 579 1.90 -0.55 30.42
N SER A 580 0.78 0.18 30.48
CA SER A 580 -0.57 -0.39 30.34
C SER A 580 -0.83 -0.95 28.93
N ALA A 581 -0.24 -0.33 27.89
CA ALA A 581 -0.30 -0.84 26.53
C ALA A 581 0.42 -2.19 26.38
N ILE A 582 1.65 -2.31 26.90
CA ILE A 582 2.37 -3.60 26.98
C ILE A 582 1.54 -4.63 27.75
N LYS A 583 1.01 -4.23 28.91
CA LYS A 583 0.24 -5.12 29.80
C LYS A 583 -0.95 -5.76 29.07
N VAL A 584 -1.73 -4.94 28.36
CA VAL A 584 -2.87 -5.39 27.55
C VAL A 584 -2.44 -6.31 26.40
N ALA A 585 -1.36 -5.98 25.68
CA ALA A 585 -0.86 -6.83 24.59
C ALA A 585 -0.48 -8.24 25.08
N VAL A 586 0.25 -8.31 26.21
CA VAL A 586 0.66 -9.58 26.84
C VAL A 586 -0.55 -10.36 27.38
N GLN A 587 -1.57 -9.66 27.91
CA GLN A 587 -2.80 -10.28 28.42
C GLN A 587 -3.63 -10.94 27.33
N GLU A 588 -3.86 -10.28 26.18
CA GLU A 588 -4.66 -10.87 25.11
C GLU A 588 -3.95 -12.08 24.48
N VAL A 589 -2.63 -11.96 24.29
CA VAL A 589 -1.77 -13.04 23.83
C VAL A 589 -1.79 -14.23 24.79
N ARG A 590 -1.80 -14.00 26.11
CA ARG A 590 -2.02 -15.06 27.11
C ARG A 590 -3.43 -15.64 27.07
N ARG A 591 -4.48 -14.81 26.96
CA ARG A 591 -5.88 -15.27 26.90
C ARG A 591 -6.12 -16.19 25.71
N LEU A 592 -5.64 -15.82 24.53
CA LEU A 592 -5.79 -16.66 23.33
C LEU A 592 -4.98 -17.96 23.43
N LYS A 593 -3.81 -17.96 24.07
CA LYS A 593 -3.06 -19.20 24.32
C LYS A 593 -3.76 -20.14 25.30
N GLU A 594 -4.26 -19.62 26.42
CA GLU A 594 -4.82 -20.42 27.50
C GLU A 594 -6.20 -21.00 27.14
N PHE A 595 -7.08 -20.17 26.58
CA PHE A 595 -8.48 -20.55 26.27
C PHE A 595 -8.69 -20.91 24.80
N GLY A 596 -7.75 -20.58 23.91
CA GLY A 596 -7.83 -20.90 22.50
C GLY A 596 -8.84 -20.08 21.70
N VAL A 597 -8.96 -20.45 20.43
CA VAL A 597 -10.04 -20.10 19.51
C VAL A 597 -11.28 -20.93 19.88
N THR A 598 -12.46 -20.34 19.79
CA THR A 598 -13.76 -21.02 19.98
C THR A 598 -14.19 -21.81 18.74
N LYS A 599 -15.16 -22.72 18.87
CA LYS A 599 -15.71 -23.46 17.73
C LYS A 599 -16.39 -22.52 16.71
N GLY A 600 -17.10 -21.48 17.16
CA GLY A 600 -17.71 -20.49 16.27
C GLY A 600 -16.69 -19.63 15.55
N GLU A 601 -15.61 -19.19 16.22
CA GLU A 601 -14.49 -18.49 15.55
C GLU A 601 -13.78 -19.38 14.52
N LEU A 602 -13.47 -20.65 14.86
CA LEU A 602 -12.84 -21.58 13.91
C LEU A 602 -13.68 -21.72 12.64
N ALA A 603 -14.98 -22.00 12.77
CA ALA A 603 -15.88 -22.13 11.64
C ALA A 603 -15.95 -20.83 10.81
N ARG A 604 -16.00 -19.67 11.48
CA ARG A 604 -16.11 -18.34 10.84
C ARG A 604 -14.87 -17.96 10.06
N TYR A 605 -13.69 -18.10 10.65
CA TYR A 605 -12.43 -17.75 9.97
C TYR A 605 -12.08 -18.77 8.88
N LEU A 606 -12.41 -20.05 9.06
CA LEU A 606 -12.24 -21.06 8.01
C LEU A 606 -13.16 -20.78 6.81
N ASP A 607 -14.44 -20.49 7.03
CA ASP A 607 -15.40 -20.12 5.99
C ASP A 607 -14.97 -18.84 5.24
N ALA A 608 -14.58 -17.79 5.98
CA ALA A 608 -14.09 -16.54 5.39
C ALA A 608 -12.83 -16.77 4.52
N LEU A 609 -11.86 -17.56 4.98
CA LEU A 609 -10.63 -17.88 4.22
C LEU A 609 -10.92 -18.75 2.99
N LEU A 610 -11.86 -19.68 3.07
CA LEU A 610 -12.29 -20.48 1.92
C LEU A 610 -12.98 -19.60 0.87
N LYS A 611 -13.90 -18.71 1.27
CA LYS A 611 -14.59 -17.77 0.38
C LYS A 611 -13.64 -16.76 -0.26
N ASP A 612 -12.66 -16.24 0.50
CA ASP A 612 -11.56 -15.38 0.02
C ASP A 612 -10.78 -16.10 -1.10
N SER A 613 -10.32 -17.34 -0.84
CA SER A 613 -9.61 -18.15 -1.84
C SER A 613 -10.47 -18.49 -3.07
N GLU A 614 -11.77 -18.75 -2.92
CA GLU A 614 -12.66 -19.04 -4.06
C GLU A 614 -12.93 -17.78 -4.90
N GLN A 615 -12.91 -16.59 -4.29
CA GLN A 615 -13.03 -15.33 -5.00
C GLN A 615 -11.75 -15.03 -5.80
N LEU A 616 -10.56 -15.26 -5.22
CA LEU A 616 -9.29 -15.20 -5.94
C LEU A 616 -9.21 -16.22 -7.09
N ALA A 617 -9.70 -17.45 -6.87
CA ALA A 617 -9.78 -18.49 -7.90
C ALA A 617 -10.75 -18.13 -9.06
N ALA A 618 -11.82 -17.39 -8.78
CA ALA A 618 -12.73 -16.84 -9.78
C ALA A 618 -12.11 -15.63 -10.53
N MET A 619 -11.20 -14.90 -9.90
CA MET A 619 -10.52 -13.73 -10.47
C MET A 619 -9.19 -14.05 -11.19
N ILE A 620 -8.76 -15.32 -11.25
CA ILE A 620 -7.49 -15.77 -11.88
C ILE A 620 -7.20 -15.16 -13.25
N ASP A 621 -8.19 -15.09 -14.14
CA ASP A 621 -8.03 -14.57 -15.50
C ASP A 621 -7.97 -13.02 -15.56
N ASN A 622 -8.00 -12.34 -14.41
CA ASN A 622 -7.90 -10.89 -14.22
C ASN A 622 -6.70 -10.45 -13.33
N VAL A 623 -5.89 -11.38 -12.79
CA VAL A 623 -4.72 -11.03 -11.97
C VAL A 623 -3.62 -10.44 -12.86
N SER A 624 -3.00 -9.32 -12.48
CA SER A 624 -2.05 -8.64 -13.37
C SER A 624 -0.71 -9.39 -13.49
N SER A 625 0.03 -9.08 -14.53
CA SER A 625 1.37 -9.65 -14.76
C SER A 625 2.39 -9.21 -13.72
N VAL A 626 2.17 -8.08 -13.04
CA VAL A 626 3.00 -7.63 -11.92
C VAL A 626 2.71 -8.47 -10.68
N ASP A 627 1.43 -8.57 -10.27
CA ASP A 627 1.05 -9.32 -9.05
C ASP A 627 1.48 -10.80 -9.12
N ASN A 628 1.33 -11.42 -10.30
CA ASN A 628 1.80 -12.79 -10.54
C ASN A 628 3.33 -12.90 -10.53
N LEU A 629 4.05 -11.88 -10.99
CA LEU A 629 5.52 -11.88 -11.05
C LEU A 629 6.12 -11.72 -9.65
N ASP A 630 5.62 -10.76 -8.86
CA ASP A 630 6.09 -10.53 -7.50
C ASP A 630 5.85 -11.79 -6.62
N PHE A 631 4.66 -12.41 -6.74
CA PHE A 631 4.36 -13.70 -6.10
C PHE A 631 5.32 -14.83 -6.53
N ILE A 632 5.70 -14.91 -7.81
CA ILE A 632 6.64 -15.92 -8.31
C ILE A 632 8.07 -15.66 -7.83
N MET A 633 8.50 -14.40 -7.77
CA MET A 633 9.85 -14.02 -7.30
C MET A 633 10.01 -14.33 -5.81
N GLU A 634 9.02 -13.96 -4.98
CA GLU A 634 8.97 -14.30 -3.55
C GLU A 634 8.97 -15.81 -3.33
N SER A 635 8.12 -16.54 -4.07
CA SER A 635 8.00 -18.00 -3.94
C SER A 635 9.28 -18.75 -4.38
N ASP A 636 9.99 -18.31 -5.42
CA ASP A 636 11.29 -18.88 -5.82
C ASP A 636 12.43 -18.46 -4.86
N ALA A 637 12.31 -17.33 -4.17
CA ALA A 637 13.25 -16.91 -3.15
C ALA A 637 13.18 -17.79 -1.89
N LEU A 638 11.96 -18.01 -1.39
CA LEU A 638 11.68 -18.84 -0.20
C LEU A 638 11.72 -20.35 -0.52
N GLY A 639 11.46 -20.73 -1.77
CA GLY A 639 11.38 -22.13 -2.22
C GLY A 639 10.02 -22.78 -1.98
N HIS A 640 8.94 -21.99 -2.00
CA HIS A 640 7.56 -22.48 -1.94
C HIS A 640 7.12 -23.09 -3.26
N MET A 641 6.10 -23.97 -3.21
CA MET A 641 5.44 -24.45 -4.41
C MET A 641 4.50 -23.37 -4.98
N VAL A 642 4.87 -22.81 -6.13
CA VAL A 642 3.98 -21.90 -6.88
C VAL A 642 2.81 -22.72 -7.44
N MET A 643 1.61 -22.44 -6.94
CA MET A 643 0.30 -22.86 -7.46
C MET A 643 -0.33 -21.73 -8.27
N ASP A 644 -1.29 -22.05 -9.15
CA ASP A 644 -2.27 -21.04 -9.60
C ASP A 644 -3.40 -20.84 -8.58
N GLN A 645 -4.21 -19.80 -8.74
CA GLN A 645 -5.23 -19.42 -7.76
C GLN A 645 -6.35 -20.49 -7.62
N ARG A 646 -6.62 -21.29 -8.66
CA ARG A 646 -7.59 -22.41 -8.59
C ARG A 646 -6.98 -23.60 -7.86
N GLN A 647 -5.75 -23.98 -8.21
CA GLN A 647 -4.98 -25.01 -7.49
C GLN A 647 -4.84 -24.68 -5.99
N GLY A 648 -4.60 -23.41 -5.66
CA GLY A 648 -4.53 -22.91 -4.29
C GLY A 648 -5.86 -23.08 -3.54
N HIS A 649 -6.98 -22.69 -4.16
CA HIS A 649 -8.32 -22.89 -3.58
C HIS A 649 -8.68 -24.38 -3.42
N GLU A 650 -8.50 -25.19 -4.46
CA GLU A 650 -8.76 -26.64 -4.44
C GLU A 650 -7.93 -27.34 -3.34
N SER A 651 -6.67 -26.94 -3.19
CA SER A 651 -5.80 -27.48 -2.14
C SER A 651 -6.19 -26.98 -0.74
N LEU A 652 -6.67 -25.75 -0.61
CA LEU A 652 -7.16 -25.21 0.65
C LEU A 652 -8.46 -25.91 1.11
N VAL A 653 -9.38 -26.18 0.18
CA VAL A 653 -10.59 -26.98 0.43
C VAL A 653 -10.21 -28.40 0.86
N ALA A 654 -9.22 -29.01 0.22
CA ALA A 654 -8.76 -30.36 0.56
C ALA A 654 -8.18 -30.47 1.98
N VAL A 655 -7.40 -29.47 2.44
CA VAL A 655 -6.91 -29.46 3.83
C VAL A 655 -7.94 -29.00 4.85
N ALA A 656 -8.89 -28.13 4.49
CA ALA A 656 -9.86 -27.54 5.41
C ALA A 656 -10.68 -28.57 6.18
N GLY A 657 -11.15 -29.63 5.51
CA GLY A 657 -11.88 -30.73 6.14
C GLY A 657 -11.06 -31.58 7.13
N THR A 658 -9.74 -31.38 7.19
CA THR A 658 -8.84 -32.08 8.11
C THR A 658 -8.49 -31.27 9.36
N VAL A 659 -8.85 -29.98 9.43
CA VAL A 659 -8.41 -29.07 10.51
C VAL A 659 -9.24 -29.29 11.77
N THR A 660 -8.59 -29.58 12.91
CA THR A 660 -9.26 -29.71 14.21
C THR A 660 -9.01 -28.49 15.11
N LEU A 661 -9.92 -28.24 16.05
CA LEU A 661 -9.82 -27.14 17.01
C LEU A 661 -8.61 -27.30 17.95
N GLU A 662 -8.30 -28.52 18.34
CA GLU A 662 -7.18 -28.86 19.22
C GLU A 662 -5.83 -28.57 18.55
N GLU A 663 -5.68 -28.91 17.27
CA GLU A 663 -4.46 -28.65 16.50
C GLU A 663 -4.30 -27.17 16.13
N VAL A 664 -5.39 -26.45 15.84
CA VAL A 664 -5.36 -24.98 15.66
C VAL A 664 -4.86 -24.30 16.93
N ASN A 665 -5.41 -24.67 18.09
CA ASN A 665 -5.01 -24.08 19.36
C ASN A 665 -3.58 -24.49 19.76
N SER A 666 -3.17 -25.76 19.55
CA SER A 666 -1.80 -26.22 19.82
C SER A 666 -0.76 -25.60 18.88
N THR A 667 -1.09 -25.40 17.60
CA THR A 667 -0.19 -24.79 16.62
C THR A 667 -0.06 -23.28 16.86
N GLY A 668 -1.18 -22.62 17.14
CA GLY A 668 -1.22 -21.19 17.45
C GLY A 668 -0.54 -20.82 18.77
N ALA A 669 -0.73 -21.61 19.82
CA ALA A 669 -0.09 -21.42 21.12
C ALA A 669 1.44 -21.30 20.99
N LYS A 670 2.07 -22.14 20.17
CA LYS A 670 3.52 -22.14 19.90
C LYS A 670 4.02 -20.83 19.28
N VAL A 671 3.23 -20.22 18.38
CA VAL A 671 3.55 -18.90 17.79
C VAL A 671 3.56 -17.80 18.86
N LEU A 672 2.79 -17.98 19.95
CA LEU A 672 2.68 -17.02 21.05
C LEU A 672 3.59 -17.30 22.26
N GLU A 673 4.35 -18.40 22.28
CA GLU A 673 5.16 -18.80 23.45
C GLU A 673 6.20 -17.74 23.84
N PHE A 674 6.86 -17.09 22.87
CA PHE A 674 7.89 -16.08 23.14
C PHE A 674 7.38 -14.82 23.86
N ILE A 675 6.06 -14.59 23.85
CA ILE A 675 5.38 -13.50 24.56
C ILE A 675 4.76 -14.04 25.86
N SER A 676 3.96 -15.10 25.74
CA SER A 676 3.11 -15.63 26.81
C SER A 676 3.86 -16.39 27.92
N ASP A 677 5.03 -16.94 27.60
CA ASP A 677 5.94 -17.62 28.53
C ASP A 677 7.24 -16.83 28.75
N PHE A 678 7.26 -15.54 28.38
CA PHE A 678 8.45 -14.70 28.46
C PHE A 678 9.15 -14.78 29.82
N GLY A 679 10.43 -15.14 29.82
CA GLY A 679 11.25 -15.34 31.03
C GLY A 679 11.18 -16.75 31.66
N LYS A 680 10.36 -17.68 31.16
CA LYS A 680 10.40 -19.10 31.58
C LYS A 680 11.57 -19.83 30.88
N PRO A 681 12.32 -20.72 31.55
CA PRO A 681 13.46 -21.45 30.93
C PRO A 681 13.10 -22.34 29.74
N THR A 682 11.82 -22.67 29.56
CA THR A 682 11.31 -23.50 28.45
C THR A 682 10.82 -22.67 27.26
N ALA A 683 10.74 -21.33 27.37
CA ALA A 683 10.19 -20.48 26.33
C ALA A 683 11.19 -20.27 25.16
N PRO A 684 10.71 -19.97 23.94
CA PRO A 684 11.54 -19.40 22.89
C PRO A 684 11.98 -17.98 23.29
N LEU A 685 13.27 -17.70 23.23
CA LEU A 685 13.81 -16.37 23.51
C LEU A 685 13.52 -15.38 22.37
N PRO A 686 13.01 -14.16 22.64
CA PRO A 686 12.91 -13.12 21.62
C PRO A 686 14.27 -12.78 21.01
N ALA A 687 14.34 -12.72 19.69
CA ALA A 687 15.58 -12.41 18.95
C ALA A 687 16.08 -10.98 19.23
N ALA A 688 15.13 -10.06 19.42
CA ALA A 688 15.33 -8.70 19.88
C ALA A 688 14.03 -8.15 20.53
N ILE A 689 14.19 -7.16 21.41
CA ILE A 689 13.11 -6.30 21.92
C ILE A 689 13.59 -4.86 21.75
N VAL A 690 12.86 -4.03 21.02
CA VAL A 690 13.28 -2.65 20.70
C VAL A 690 12.13 -1.68 20.94
N ALA A 691 12.35 -0.71 21.84
CA ALA A 691 11.42 0.39 22.10
C ALA A 691 11.92 1.67 21.41
N CYS A 692 11.12 2.22 20.51
CA CYS A 692 11.34 3.49 19.84
C CYS A 692 10.48 4.56 20.54
N VAL A 693 11.12 5.59 21.09
CA VAL A 693 10.48 6.52 22.04
C VAL A 693 10.86 7.99 21.80
N PRO A 694 9.97 8.95 22.14
CA PRO A 694 10.31 10.36 22.10
C PRO A 694 11.37 10.74 23.14
N THR A 695 12.23 11.72 22.84
CA THR A 695 13.08 12.38 23.86
C THR A 695 12.26 13.23 24.84
N LYS A 696 11.14 13.81 24.36
CA LYS A 696 10.26 14.66 25.16
C LYS A 696 8.79 14.39 24.90
N VAL A 697 7.99 14.51 25.96
CA VAL A 697 6.53 14.29 25.93
C VAL A 697 5.80 15.52 26.45
N HIS A 698 4.65 15.82 25.88
CA HIS A 698 3.81 16.94 26.31
C HIS A 698 2.87 16.50 27.43
N VAL A 699 2.98 17.12 28.60
CA VAL A 699 2.09 16.91 29.75
C VAL A 699 1.26 18.16 29.97
N GLU A 700 -0.04 18.00 30.11
CA GLU A 700 -1.00 19.09 30.26
C GLU A 700 -0.70 19.93 31.52
N GLY A 701 -0.80 21.26 31.38
CA GLY A 701 -0.38 22.22 32.41
C GLY A 701 1.14 22.33 32.65
N SER A 702 1.95 21.35 32.22
CA SER A 702 3.40 21.29 32.48
C SER A 702 4.28 21.56 31.25
N GLY A 703 3.74 21.42 30.04
CA GLY A 703 4.47 21.63 28.78
C GLY A 703 5.27 20.40 28.34
N GLU A 704 6.39 20.60 27.65
CA GLU A 704 7.30 19.50 27.30
C GLU A 704 8.17 19.10 28.50
N ILE A 705 8.12 17.82 28.88
CA ILE A 705 9.04 17.22 29.86
C ILE A 705 9.93 16.16 29.19
N GLU A 706 11.08 15.91 29.78
CA GLU A 706 12.01 14.84 29.39
C GLU A 706 11.35 13.47 29.63
N PHE A 707 11.31 12.60 28.61
CA PHE A 707 10.76 11.25 28.74
C PHE A 707 11.85 10.27 29.18
N LYS A 708 11.58 9.50 30.25
CA LYS A 708 12.53 8.53 30.81
C LYS A 708 11.91 7.15 30.85
N ILE A 709 12.71 6.17 30.45
CA ILE A 709 12.35 4.76 30.35
C ILE A 709 13.65 3.94 30.41
N SER A 710 13.60 2.79 31.06
CA SER A 710 14.71 1.85 31.18
C SER A 710 14.35 0.44 30.70
N PRO A 711 15.34 -0.39 30.30
CA PRO A 711 15.09 -1.78 29.92
C PRO A 711 14.46 -2.63 31.04
N ILE A 712 14.68 -2.25 32.29
CA ILE A 712 14.12 -2.91 33.48
C ILE A 712 12.61 -2.65 33.53
N GLU A 713 12.17 -1.39 33.44
CA GLU A 713 10.74 -1.05 33.44
C GLU A 713 9.97 -1.69 32.27
N ILE A 714 10.60 -1.83 31.10
CA ILE A 714 10.03 -2.58 29.96
C ILE A 714 9.84 -4.05 30.33
N THR A 715 10.88 -4.67 30.89
CA THR A 715 10.85 -6.09 31.30
C THR A 715 9.79 -6.32 32.38
N ASP A 716 9.64 -5.40 33.32
CA ASP A 716 8.67 -5.49 34.42
C ASP A 716 7.24 -5.17 33.98
N ALA A 717 7.05 -4.29 32.98
CA ALA A 717 5.74 -4.10 32.34
C ALA A 717 5.26 -5.37 31.62
N ILE A 718 6.16 -6.12 30.96
CA ILE A 718 5.85 -7.42 30.37
C ILE A 718 5.47 -8.42 31.47
N LYS A 719 6.28 -8.58 32.52
CA LYS A 719 5.97 -9.46 33.67
C LYS A 719 4.63 -9.13 34.32
N ALA A 720 4.31 -7.86 34.53
CA ALA A 720 3.03 -7.46 35.09
C ALA A 720 1.84 -7.89 34.21
N GLY A 721 2.04 -8.02 32.89
CA GLY A 721 1.07 -8.62 31.96
C GLY A 721 1.02 -10.15 32.01
N LEU A 722 2.10 -10.82 32.46
CA LEU A 722 2.13 -12.26 32.76
C LEU A 722 1.47 -12.61 34.11
N GLU A 723 1.48 -11.68 35.07
CA GLU A 723 0.99 -11.88 36.44
C GLU A 723 -0.51 -11.55 36.62
N GLU A 724 -1.09 -10.66 35.82
CA GLU A 724 -2.54 -10.37 35.94
C GLU A 724 -3.43 -11.55 35.53
N PRO A 725 -4.61 -11.69 36.16
CA PRO A 725 -5.54 -12.77 35.85
C PRO A 725 -6.13 -12.63 34.44
N ILE A 726 -6.43 -13.76 33.82
CA ILE A 726 -7.12 -13.84 32.53
C ILE A 726 -8.39 -14.67 32.69
N GLU A 727 -9.46 -14.20 32.08
CA GLU A 727 -10.76 -14.89 32.03
C GLU A 727 -11.09 -15.30 30.60
N ALA A 728 -11.86 -16.37 30.44
CA ALA A 728 -12.37 -16.81 29.14
C ALA A 728 -13.33 -15.77 28.53
N GLU A 729 -13.40 -15.74 27.20
CA GLU A 729 -14.25 -14.79 26.47
C GLU A 729 -15.62 -15.41 26.16
N PRO A 730 -16.75 -14.70 26.39
CA PRO A 730 -18.07 -15.17 25.98
C PRO A 730 -18.20 -15.22 24.45
N GLU A 731 -18.80 -16.28 23.93
CA GLU A 731 -19.05 -16.40 22.49
C GLU A 731 -20.09 -15.37 22.01
N LEU A 732 -19.74 -14.57 21.00
CA LEU A 732 -20.59 -13.51 20.48
C LEU A 732 -21.53 -14.02 19.39
N GLU A 733 -22.84 -13.85 19.60
CA GLU A 733 -23.85 -14.08 18.58
C GLU A 733 -23.75 -13.02 17.46
N VAL A 734 -23.46 -13.49 16.24
CA VAL A 734 -23.34 -12.63 15.05
C VAL A 734 -24.67 -12.59 14.31
N PRO A 735 -25.23 -11.41 13.99
CA PRO A 735 -26.48 -11.32 13.25
C PRO A 735 -26.34 -11.88 11.83
N LYS A 736 -27.40 -12.50 11.32
CA LYS A 736 -27.50 -12.92 9.91
C LYS A 736 -27.93 -11.77 8.99
N GLU A 737 -28.78 -10.88 9.50
CA GLU A 737 -29.29 -9.69 8.83
C GLU A 737 -29.26 -8.53 9.84
N LEU A 738 -28.94 -7.31 9.40
CA LEU A 738 -29.08 -6.10 10.21
C LEU A 738 -30.50 -5.51 10.12
N ILE A 739 -31.22 -5.80 9.03
CA ILE A 739 -32.60 -5.38 8.80
C ILE A 739 -33.41 -6.60 8.40
N SER A 740 -34.32 -7.07 9.27
CA SER A 740 -35.16 -8.23 8.93
C SER A 740 -36.13 -7.89 7.80
N SER A 741 -36.51 -8.89 7.01
CA SER A 741 -37.49 -8.75 5.93
C SER A 741 -38.83 -8.16 6.41
N SER A 742 -39.19 -8.39 7.69
CA SER A 742 -40.41 -7.84 8.32
C SER A 742 -40.33 -6.34 8.62
N GLN A 743 -39.13 -5.80 8.86
CA GLN A 743 -38.88 -4.36 9.00
C GLN A 743 -38.82 -3.71 7.62
N LEU A 744 -38.11 -4.35 6.69
CA LEU A 744 -37.99 -3.90 5.30
C LEU A 744 -39.35 -3.74 4.61
N GLN A 745 -40.26 -4.72 4.79
CA GLN A 745 -41.61 -4.65 4.24
C GLN A 745 -42.44 -3.51 4.85
N LYS A 746 -42.29 -3.22 6.16
CA LYS A 746 -42.95 -2.07 6.80
C LYS A 746 -42.41 -0.75 6.24
N LEU A 747 -41.08 -0.61 6.11
CA LEU A 747 -40.45 0.57 5.53
C LEU A 747 -40.90 0.80 4.07
N ARG A 748 -41.03 -0.25 3.25
CA ARG A 748 -41.56 -0.11 1.88
C ARG A 748 -43.02 0.35 1.83
N VAL A 749 -43.87 -0.10 2.74
CA VAL A 749 -45.26 0.36 2.86
C VAL A 749 -45.33 1.82 3.35
N GLU A 750 -44.52 2.17 4.35
CA GLU A 750 -44.47 3.53 4.93
C GLU A 750 -43.90 4.57 3.95
N ARG A 751 -42.84 4.21 3.21
CA ARG A 751 -42.05 5.14 2.37
C ARG A 751 -42.42 5.13 0.90
N SER A 752 -43.10 4.08 0.41
CA SER A 752 -43.51 3.92 -0.99
C SER A 752 -42.41 4.25 -2.02
N PRO A 753 -41.22 3.61 -1.94
CA PRO A 753 -40.07 3.93 -2.79
C PRO A 753 -40.37 3.70 -4.27
N SER A 754 -39.98 4.66 -5.11
CA SER A 754 -40.14 4.61 -6.56
C SER A 754 -39.05 5.39 -7.31
N PHE A 755 -38.88 5.11 -8.61
CA PHE A 755 -38.00 5.87 -9.48
C PHE A 755 -38.75 7.05 -10.11
N ILE A 756 -38.12 8.23 -10.13
CA ILE A 756 -38.69 9.49 -10.65
C ILE A 756 -37.92 9.97 -11.90
N PRO A 757 -38.50 10.83 -12.76
CA PRO A 757 -37.81 11.36 -13.93
C PRO A 757 -36.52 12.10 -13.57
N LEU A 758 -35.48 11.91 -14.38
CA LEU A 758 -34.16 12.51 -14.15
C LEU A 758 -34.14 14.04 -14.37
N SER A 759 -35.00 14.56 -15.26
CA SER A 759 -35.23 16.00 -15.43
C SER A 759 -36.73 16.32 -15.57
N PRO A 760 -37.17 17.56 -15.27
CA PRO A 760 -38.56 17.96 -15.46
C PRO A 760 -39.03 17.96 -16.93
N GLU A 761 -38.08 18.02 -17.86
CA GLU A 761 -38.31 18.18 -19.30
C GLU A 761 -38.39 16.84 -20.04
N VAL A 762 -37.79 15.79 -19.47
CA VAL A 762 -37.71 14.46 -20.08
C VAL A 762 -38.30 13.44 -19.11
N ASN A 763 -39.51 12.96 -19.42
CA ASN A 763 -40.26 12.01 -18.60
C ASN A 763 -39.70 10.56 -18.70
N VAL A 764 -38.41 10.42 -18.39
CA VAL A 764 -37.63 9.18 -18.42
C VAL A 764 -37.02 8.99 -17.03
N THR A 765 -37.44 7.91 -16.36
CA THR A 765 -36.98 7.53 -15.01
C THR A 765 -35.61 6.84 -14.99
N LYS A 766 -35.17 6.34 -16.15
CA LYS A 766 -33.97 5.53 -16.34
C LYS A 766 -33.27 5.91 -17.65
N VAL A 767 -32.08 6.48 -17.56
CA VAL A 767 -31.20 6.73 -18.72
C VAL A 767 -30.09 5.69 -18.74
N TYR A 768 -29.83 5.12 -19.92
CA TYR A 768 -28.68 4.24 -20.14
C TYR A 768 -27.76 4.90 -21.17
N ASP A 769 -26.51 5.12 -20.80
CA ASP A 769 -25.47 5.60 -21.70
C ASP A 769 -24.79 4.41 -22.40
N ASN A 770 -24.88 4.39 -23.74
CA ASN A 770 -24.28 3.35 -24.56
C ASN A 770 -22.75 3.47 -24.69
N GLU A 771 -22.16 4.64 -24.42
CA GLU A 771 -20.70 4.84 -24.51
C GLU A 771 -19.98 4.39 -23.23
N THR A 772 -20.47 4.82 -22.05
CA THR A 772 -19.90 4.38 -20.77
C THR A 772 -20.47 3.07 -20.24
N GLY A 773 -21.66 2.66 -20.67
CA GLY A 773 -22.39 1.50 -20.14
C GLY A 773 -22.99 1.73 -18.75
N ILE A 774 -23.25 2.99 -18.39
CA ILE A 774 -23.81 3.38 -17.08
C ILE A 774 -25.33 3.56 -17.20
N THR A 775 -26.07 3.00 -16.24
CA THR A 775 -27.47 3.34 -15.95
C THR A 775 -27.52 4.45 -14.91
N GLN A 776 -28.37 5.45 -15.15
CA GLN A 776 -28.70 6.51 -14.20
C GLN A 776 -30.17 6.44 -13.80
N LEU A 777 -30.44 6.59 -12.51
CA LEU A 777 -31.75 6.59 -11.86
C LEU A 777 -31.84 7.74 -10.86
N ARG A 778 -33.06 8.14 -10.50
CA ARG A 778 -33.31 8.99 -9.33
C ARG A 778 -34.45 8.43 -8.49
N LEU A 779 -34.27 8.40 -7.17
CA LEU A 779 -35.25 7.90 -6.22
C LEU A 779 -36.24 8.99 -5.79
N SER A 780 -37.43 8.56 -5.36
CA SER A 780 -38.50 9.42 -4.85
C SER A 780 -38.16 10.19 -3.56
N ASN A 781 -37.05 9.83 -2.88
CA ASN A 781 -36.49 10.57 -1.74
C ASN A 781 -35.39 11.57 -2.13
N GLY A 782 -35.14 11.77 -3.43
CA GLY A 782 -34.19 12.73 -4.01
C GLY A 782 -32.94 12.08 -4.60
N ILE A 783 -32.48 10.97 -4.02
CA ILE A 783 -31.15 10.38 -4.25
C ILE A 783 -30.94 9.99 -5.72
N PRO A 784 -29.98 10.60 -6.46
CA PRO A 784 -29.44 10.05 -7.69
C PRO A 784 -28.66 8.76 -7.42
N VAL A 785 -28.89 7.75 -8.26
CA VAL A 785 -28.21 6.44 -8.20
C VAL A 785 -27.68 6.10 -9.58
N ASN A 786 -26.38 5.88 -9.68
CA ASN A 786 -25.70 5.43 -10.88
C ASN A 786 -25.28 3.96 -10.70
N TYR A 787 -25.44 3.12 -11.72
CA TYR A 787 -24.85 1.77 -11.67
C TYR A 787 -24.32 1.29 -13.02
N LYS A 788 -23.35 0.37 -12.96
CA LYS A 788 -22.78 -0.29 -14.14
C LYS A 788 -22.57 -1.78 -13.90
N ILE A 789 -23.25 -2.61 -14.69
CA ILE A 789 -23.02 -4.05 -14.70
C ILE A 789 -21.67 -4.31 -15.37
N SER A 790 -20.78 -5.04 -14.70
CA SER A 790 -19.38 -5.26 -15.11
C SER A 790 -18.89 -6.63 -14.69
N ARG A 791 -18.30 -7.38 -15.62
CA ARG A 791 -17.79 -8.75 -15.37
C ARG A 791 -16.29 -8.82 -15.09
N ASN A 792 -15.63 -7.68 -14.92
CA ASN A 792 -14.19 -7.60 -14.68
C ASN A 792 -13.81 -8.18 -13.30
N GLU A 793 -14.68 -7.99 -12.31
CA GLU A 793 -14.58 -8.60 -10.98
C GLU A 793 -15.73 -9.62 -10.83
N ALA A 794 -15.52 -10.83 -11.35
CA ALA A 794 -16.54 -11.89 -11.34
C ALA A 794 -17.07 -12.16 -9.92
N ARG A 795 -18.40 -12.13 -9.73
CA ARG A 795 -19.07 -12.20 -8.41
C ARG A 795 -18.67 -11.12 -7.39
N GLY A 796 -17.94 -10.08 -7.79
CA GLY A 796 -17.59 -8.94 -6.95
C GLY A 796 -18.49 -7.72 -7.18
N GLY A 797 -18.39 -6.75 -6.28
CA GLY A 797 -18.99 -5.43 -6.46
C GLY A 797 -18.40 -4.35 -5.55
N VAL A 798 -18.45 -3.11 -6.03
CA VAL A 798 -18.08 -1.89 -5.31
C VAL A 798 -19.27 -0.94 -5.30
N MET A 799 -19.63 -0.43 -4.13
CA MET A 799 -20.64 0.62 -3.94
C MET A 799 -19.98 1.81 -3.26
N ARG A 800 -20.18 3.01 -3.78
CA ARG A 800 -19.65 4.26 -3.20
C ARG A 800 -20.78 5.26 -3.02
N LEU A 801 -21.01 5.67 -1.77
CA LEU A 801 -21.77 6.87 -1.45
C LEU A 801 -20.82 8.07 -1.47
N ILE A 802 -21.22 9.13 -2.16
CA ILE A 802 -20.59 10.46 -2.13
C ILE A 802 -21.62 11.45 -1.59
N VAL A 803 -21.22 12.32 -0.68
CA VAL A 803 -22.05 13.39 -0.10
C VAL A 803 -21.34 14.72 -0.32
N GLY A 804 -22.01 15.70 -0.91
CA GLY A 804 -21.42 17.02 -1.18
C GLY A 804 -21.24 17.88 0.07
N GLY A 805 -20.18 18.67 0.13
CA GLY A 805 -19.93 19.68 1.16
C GLY A 805 -18.60 19.49 1.87
N GLY A 806 -18.29 18.26 2.29
CA GLY A 806 -17.01 17.89 2.92
C GLY A 806 -16.64 18.83 4.06
N ARG A 807 -15.35 19.21 4.13
CA ARG A 807 -14.89 20.28 5.04
C ARG A 807 -15.21 21.70 4.53
N ALA A 808 -15.51 21.91 3.25
CA ALA A 808 -15.86 23.22 2.69
C ALA A 808 -17.14 23.78 3.33
N ALA A 809 -18.06 22.91 3.74
CA ALA A 809 -19.25 23.24 4.53
C ALA A 809 -18.96 23.70 5.98
N GLU A 810 -17.73 23.57 6.50
CA GLU A 810 -17.40 24.00 7.86
C GLU A 810 -17.49 25.54 8.02
N SER A 811 -18.34 25.98 8.95
CA SER A 811 -18.40 27.37 9.40
C SER A 811 -17.10 27.78 10.12
N PHE A 812 -16.95 29.06 10.48
CA PHE A 812 -15.81 29.49 11.30
C PHE A 812 -15.79 28.88 12.71
N GLU A 813 -16.96 28.51 13.24
CA GLU A 813 -17.10 27.95 14.59
C GLU A 813 -17.01 26.42 14.60
N SER A 814 -17.33 25.75 13.48
CA SER A 814 -17.30 24.28 13.33
C SER A 814 -16.03 23.75 12.66
N ARG A 815 -14.86 24.38 12.85
CA ARG A 815 -13.63 23.99 12.16
C ARG A 815 -13.07 22.66 12.66
N GLY A 816 -12.82 21.75 11.74
CA GLY A 816 -12.51 20.35 12.00
C GLY A 816 -13.71 19.50 12.41
N ALA A 817 -14.94 20.05 12.49
CA ALA A 817 -16.09 19.29 12.96
C ALA A 817 -16.46 18.13 12.03
N VAL A 818 -16.26 18.28 10.71
CA VAL A 818 -16.59 17.22 9.74
C VAL A 818 -15.55 16.10 9.82
N VAL A 819 -14.26 16.44 9.79
CA VAL A 819 -13.19 15.43 9.82
C VAL A 819 -13.18 14.63 11.15
N VAL A 820 -13.41 15.31 12.27
CA VAL A 820 -13.56 14.67 13.59
C VAL A 820 -14.87 13.88 13.67
N GLY A 821 -15.98 14.37 13.11
CA GLY A 821 -17.28 13.68 13.12
C GLY A 821 -17.29 12.40 12.28
N VAL A 822 -16.73 12.45 11.07
CA VAL A 822 -16.60 11.29 10.18
C VAL A 822 -15.70 10.22 10.83
N ARG A 823 -14.59 10.63 11.49
CA ARG A 823 -13.78 9.70 12.28
C ARG A 823 -14.50 9.19 13.54
N THR A 824 -15.32 10.00 14.20
CA THR A 824 -16.15 9.60 15.35
C THR A 824 -17.12 8.48 14.97
N LEU A 825 -17.81 8.62 13.84
CA LEU A 825 -18.73 7.60 13.32
C LEU A 825 -17.99 6.29 12.99
N SER A 826 -16.82 6.38 12.36
CA SER A 826 -15.93 5.24 12.07
C SER A 826 -15.38 4.56 13.34
N GLU A 827 -15.03 5.33 14.39
CA GLU A 827 -14.54 4.80 15.67
C GLU A 827 -15.65 4.28 16.60
N GLY A 828 -16.90 4.68 16.37
CA GLY A 828 -18.07 4.11 17.01
C GLY A 828 -18.41 2.74 16.43
N GLY A 829 -18.46 2.63 15.10
CA GLY A 829 -18.68 1.36 14.38
C GLY A 829 -20.01 0.66 14.70
N ARG A 830 -20.95 1.37 15.32
CA ARG A 830 -22.18 0.83 15.93
C ARG A 830 -23.42 1.35 15.21
N VAL A 831 -24.33 0.45 14.84
CA VAL A 831 -25.60 0.82 14.17
C VAL A 831 -26.80 0.15 14.83
N GLY A 832 -27.84 0.96 15.08
CA GLY A 832 -29.05 0.55 15.79
C GLY A 832 -28.75 -0.14 17.13
N ASN A 833 -29.30 -1.33 17.31
CA ASN A 833 -29.13 -2.10 18.55
C ASN A 833 -27.83 -2.90 18.60
N PHE A 834 -27.26 -3.28 17.44
CA PHE A 834 -26.09 -4.14 17.34
C PHE A 834 -24.86 -3.47 17.96
N SER A 835 -23.92 -4.27 18.47
CA SER A 835 -22.63 -3.77 18.98
C SER A 835 -21.60 -3.62 17.85
N ARG A 836 -20.48 -2.92 18.12
CA ARG A 836 -19.39 -2.78 17.14
C ARG A 836 -18.83 -4.15 16.72
N GLU A 837 -18.70 -5.05 17.69
CA GLU A 837 -18.26 -6.42 17.52
C GLU A 837 -19.18 -7.20 16.56
N GLN A 838 -20.49 -7.07 16.74
CA GLN A 838 -21.48 -7.72 15.89
C GLN A 838 -21.46 -7.20 14.45
N VAL A 839 -21.25 -5.89 14.27
CA VAL A 839 -21.12 -5.26 12.93
C VAL A 839 -19.81 -5.68 12.25
N GLU A 840 -18.68 -5.67 12.95
CA GLU A 840 -17.39 -6.10 12.38
C GLU A 840 -17.40 -7.59 12.00
N LEU A 841 -18.06 -8.45 12.78
CA LEU A 841 -18.25 -9.88 12.45
C LEU A 841 -19.28 -10.11 11.33
N PHE A 842 -20.35 -9.32 11.28
CA PHE A 842 -21.31 -9.34 10.15
C PHE A 842 -20.60 -9.02 8.82
N CYS A 843 -19.70 -8.03 8.83
CA CYS A 843 -18.88 -7.70 7.66
C CYS A 843 -17.92 -8.83 7.28
N VAL A 844 -17.30 -9.52 8.25
CA VAL A 844 -16.44 -10.69 7.97
C VAL A 844 -17.22 -11.83 7.31
N ASN A 845 -18.40 -12.19 7.85
CA ASN A 845 -19.22 -13.29 7.32
C ASN A 845 -19.62 -13.09 5.84
N HIS A 846 -19.86 -11.84 5.43
CA HIS A 846 -20.34 -11.47 4.09
C HIS A 846 -19.22 -10.96 3.15
N LEU A 847 -17.96 -11.01 3.59
CA LEU A 847 -16.79 -10.43 2.90
C LEU A 847 -17.01 -8.96 2.48
N ILE A 848 -17.50 -8.14 3.42
CA ILE A 848 -17.65 -6.69 3.25
C ILE A 848 -16.42 -5.98 3.81
N ASN A 849 -15.74 -5.20 2.96
CA ASN A 849 -14.87 -4.12 3.39
C ASN A 849 -15.64 -2.79 3.31
N CYS A 850 -15.48 -1.92 4.30
CA CYS A 850 -16.15 -0.62 4.37
C CYS A 850 -15.16 0.44 4.84
N SER A 851 -14.91 1.47 4.04
CA SER A 851 -14.19 2.68 4.46
C SER A 851 -15.11 3.89 4.51
N LEU A 852 -14.79 4.84 5.39
CA LEU A 852 -15.53 6.08 5.61
C LEU A 852 -14.51 7.20 5.80
N GLU A 853 -14.52 8.16 4.87
CA GLU A 853 -13.51 9.20 4.70
C GLU A 853 -14.16 10.56 4.41
N SER A 854 -13.42 11.64 4.61
CA SER A 854 -13.86 13.01 4.28
C SER A 854 -12.72 13.82 3.67
N THR A 855 -13.00 14.49 2.56
CA THR A 855 -12.11 15.45 1.92
C THR A 855 -12.60 16.88 2.16
N GLU A 856 -11.90 17.84 1.56
CA GLU A 856 -12.29 19.24 1.46
C GLU A 856 -13.68 19.41 0.86
N GLU A 857 -14.06 18.59 -0.13
CA GLU A 857 -15.27 18.79 -0.94
C GLU A 857 -16.39 17.76 -0.69
N PHE A 858 -16.05 16.56 -0.18
CA PHE A 858 -17.00 15.45 -0.05
C PHE A 858 -16.83 14.64 1.25
N ILE A 859 -17.90 14.00 1.70
CA ILE A 859 -17.84 12.83 2.58
C ILE A 859 -18.06 11.59 1.70
N CYS A 860 -17.26 10.54 1.89
CA CYS A 860 -17.26 9.36 1.04
C CYS A 860 -17.32 8.08 1.88
N MET A 861 -18.15 7.12 1.45
CA MET A 861 -18.23 5.79 2.05
C MET A 861 -18.13 4.74 0.94
N GLU A 862 -17.06 3.95 0.93
CA GLU A 862 -16.85 2.88 -0.05
C GLU A 862 -17.05 1.51 0.59
N PHE A 863 -17.87 0.68 -0.06
CA PHE A 863 -18.11 -0.71 0.24
C PHE A 863 -17.53 -1.57 -0.88
N ARG A 864 -16.77 -2.61 -0.52
CA ARG A 864 -16.41 -3.72 -1.41
C ARG A 864 -17.06 -4.97 -0.86
N PHE A 865 -17.77 -5.71 -1.70
CA PHE A 865 -18.60 -6.85 -1.30
C PHE A 865 -18.57 -7.95 -2.35
N THR A 866 -19.02 -9.15 -1.95
CA THR A 866 -19.27 -10.25 -2.88
C THR A 866 -20.76 -10.42 -3.17
N LEU A 867 -21.09 -11.03 -4.30
CA LEU A 867 -22.46 -11.40 -4.67
C LEU A 867 -22.88 -12.76 -4.08
N ARG A 868 -21.95 -13.46 -3.42
CA ARG A 868 -22.18 -14.69 -2.66
C ARG A 868 -22.97 -14.37 -1.39
N ASP A 869 -23.76 -15.32 -0.89
CA ASP A 869 -24.44 -15.27 0.41
C ASP A 869 -25.18 -13.95 0.70
N ASN A 870 -25.74 -13.32 -0.34
CA ASN A 870 -26.39 -12.00 -0.29
C ASN A 870 -25.47 -10.83 0.17
N GLY A 871 -24.14 -10.93 0.03
CA GLY A 871 -23.18 -9.89 0.43
C GLY A 871 -23.47 -8.48 -0.09
N MET A 872 -24.01 -8.36 -1.32
CA MET A 872 -24.53 -7.09 -1.84
C MET A 872 -25.68 -6.52 -0.98
N ARG A 873 -26.70 -7.35 -0.68
CA ARG A 873 -27.82 -6.94 0.20
C ARG A 873 -27.33 -6.63 1.61
N ALA A 874 -26.34 -7.36 2.12
CA ALA A 874 -25.70 -7.08 3.41
C ALA A 874 -24.95 -5.73 3.42
N ALA A 875 -24.27 -5.36 2.33
CA ALA A 875 -23.65 -4.03 2.19
C ALA A 875 -24.69 -2.91 2.11
N PHE A 876 -25.78 -3.10 1.35
CA PHE A 876 -26.91 -2.17 1.33
C PHE A 876 -27.63 -2.05 2.69
N GLN A 877 -27.78 -3.14 3.44
CA GLN A 877 -28.28 -3.12 4.82
C GLN A 877 -27.39 -2.28 5.73
N LEU A 878 -26.07 -2.48 5.67
CA LEU A 878 -25.13 -1.70 6.49
C LEU A 878 -25.17 -0.22 6.14
N LEU A 879 -25.20 0.14 4.84
CA LEU A 879 -25.34 1.54 4.41
C LEU A 879 -26.65 2.16 4.93
N HIS A 880 -27.80 1.50 4.74
CA HIS A 880 -29.09 1.97 5.27
C HIS A 880 -29.05 2.15 6.80
N MET A 881 -28.43 1.20 7.52
CA MET A 881 -28.29 1.27 8.98
C MET A 881 -27.39 2.40 9.47
N VAL A 882 -26.35 2.81 8.71
CA VAL A 882 -25.55 4.01 9.04
C VAL A 882 -26.35 5.29 8.77
N LEU A 883 -27.12 5.33 7.68
CA LEU A 883 -27.94 6.49 7.30
C LEU A 883 -29.10 6.74 8.28
N GLU A 884 -29.93 5.74 8.56
CA GLU A 884 -31.11 5.87 9.42
C GLU A 884 -30.79 5.73 10.92
N HIS A 885 -29.79 4.91 11.28
CA HIS A 885 -29.62 4.36 12.63
C HIS A 885 -28.16 4.41 13.14
N SER A 886 -27.35 5.38 12.70
CA SER A 886 -26.00 5.59 13.23
C SER A 886 -26.00 5.92 14.73
N VAL A 887 -25.16 5.22 15.50
CA VAL A 887 -24.98 5.46 16.93
C VAL A 887 -23.68 6.24 17.15
N TRP A 888 -23.80 7.39 17.80
CA TRP A 888 -22.71 8.31 18.10
C TRP A 888 -22.34 8.17 19.59
N LEU A 889 -21.05 8.04 19.89
CA LEU A 889 -20.56 7.69 21.24
C LEU A 889 -19.46 8.67 21.69
N ASP A 890 -19.49 9.09 22.95
CA ASP A 890 -18.54 10.04 23.53
C ASP A 890 -17.09 9.52 23.55
N ASP A 891 -16.89 8.22 23.81
CA ASP A 891 -15.57 7.58 23.81
C ASP A 891 -14.94 7.56 22.40
N ALA A 892 -15.75 7.37 21.36
CA ALA A 892 -15.34 7.45 19.96
C ALA A 892 -14.99 8.88 19.55
N PHE A 893 -15.72 9.87 20.07
CA PHE A 893 -15.42 11.29 19.86
C PHE A 893 -14.12 11.71 20.57
N ASP A 894 -13.91 11.28 21.82
CA ASP A 894 -12.66 11.53 22.55
C ASP A 894 -11.45 10.89 21.84
N ARG A 895 -11.58 9.66 21.33
CA ARG A 895 -10.56 9.03 20.46
C ARG A 895 -10.28 9.85 19.21
N ALA A 896 -11.33 10.25 18.47
CA ALA A 896 -11.17 11.03 17.25
C ALA A 896 -10.50 12.39 17.52
N ARG A 897 -10.94 13.11 18.56
CA ARG A 897 -10.34 14.40 18.97
C ARG A 897 -8.88 14.25 19.40
N GLN A 898 -8.54 13.19 20.15
CA GLN A 898 -7.15 12.90 20.53
C GLN A 898 -6.28 12.55 19.32
N LEU A 899 -6.81 11.83 18.33
CA LEU A 899 -6.09 11.49 17.10
C LEU A 899 -5.67 12.74 16.32
N TYR A 900 -6.61 13.65 16.04
CA TYR A 900 -6.30 14.91 15.33
C TYR A 900 -5.41 15.85 16.16
N LEU A 901 -5.56 15.87 17.49
CA LEU A 901 -4.63 16.59 18.37
C LEU A 901 -3.21 16.01 18.30
N SER A 902 -3.09 14.69 18.15
CA SER A 902 -1.81 14.00 17.94
C SER A 902 -1.24 14.30 16.54
N TYR A 903 -2.06 14.32 15.48
CA TYR A 903 -1.62 14.72 14.14
C TYR A 903 -1.11 16.16 14.11
N TYR A 904 -1.82 17.11 14.71
CA TYR A 904 -1.35 18.50 14.86
C TYR A 904 -0.01 18.58 15.61
N ARG A 905 0.15 17.81 16.69
CA ARG A 905 1.42 17.70 17.45
C ARG A 905 2.56 17.04 16.66
N SER A 906 2.27 16.31 15.56
CA SER A 906 3.27 15.71 14.66
C SER A 906 3.88 16.70 13.66
N ILE A 907 3.17 17.79 13.35
CA ILE A 907 3.59 18.77 12.33
C ILE A 907 5.01 19.32 12.59
N PRO A 908 5.39 19.78 13.81
CA PRO A 908 6.75 20.24 14.10
C PRO A 908 7.78 19.11 14.30
N LYS A 909 7.48 17.87 13.91
CA LYS A 909 8.39 16.70 13.99
C LYS A 909 8.78 16.09 12.63
N SER A 910 8.19 16.57 11.53
CA SER A 910 8.64 16.26 10.17
C SER A 910 8.88 17.58 9.43
N LEU A 911 10.00 17.67 8.72
CA LEU A 911 10.38 18.88 7.97
C LEU A 911 9.42 19.09 6.79
N GLU A 912 9.00 17.98 6.21
CA GLU A 912 8.06 17.84 5.10
C GLU A 912 6.65 18.28 5.54
N ARG A 913 6.12 17.72 6.64
CA ARG A 913 4.82 18.12 7.22
C ARG A 913 4.81 19.58 7.68
N SER A 914 5.87 20.04 8.35
CA SER A 914 5.97 21.42 8.83
C SER A 914 5.99 22.42 7.67
N THR A 915 6.73 22.10 6.59
CA THR A 915 6.80 22.97 5.40
C THR A 915 5.49 22.93 4.62
N ALA A 916 4.89 21.76 4.39
CA ALA A 916 3.60 21.62 3.74
C ALA A 916 2.48 22.37 4.50
N HIS A 917 2.42 22.24 5.82
CA HIS A 917 1.44 22.95 6.66
C HIS A 917 1.58 24.48 6.55
N LYS A 918 2.80 25.02 6.65
CA LYS A 918 3.04 26.47 6.45
C LYS A 918 2.67 26.93 5.03
N LEU A 919 3.03 26.13 4.02
CA LEU A 919 2.77 26.44 2.62
C LEU A 919 1.26 26.46 2.30
N MET A 920 0.50 25.50 2.81
CA MET A 920 -0.96 25.46 2.69
C MET A 920 -1.62 26.65 3.39
N LEU A 921 -1.23 26.98 4.63
CA LEU A 921 -1.71 28.17 5.33
C LEU A 921 -1.40 29.46 4.56
N ALA A 922 -0.26 29.54 3.87
CA ALA A 922 0.13 30.68 3.05
C ALA A 922 -0.72 30.82 1.78
N MET A 923 -0.86 29.73 1.02
CA MET A 923 -1.63 29.68 -0.24
C MET A 923 -3.12 29.94 -0.03
N LEU A 924 -3.63 29.67 1.18
CA LEU A 924 -5.06 29.69 1.52
C LEU A 924 -5.41 30.74 2.59
N ASN A 925 -4.51 31.72 2.82
CA ASN A 925 -4.74 32.86 3.71
C ASN A 925 -5.25 32.46 5.11
N GLY A 926 -4.67 31.40 5.69
CA GLY A 926 -4.98 30.92 7.04
C GLY A 926 -6.26 30.09 7.19
N ASP A 927 -6.86 29.57 6.11
CA ASP A 927 -8.10 28.77 6.19
C ASP A 927 -7.85 27.36 6.77
N GLU A 928 -8.25 27.14 8.04
CA GLU A 928 -8.12 25.85 8.75
C GLU A 928 -8.86 24.65 8.10
N ARG A 929 -9.68 24.84 7.05
CA ARG A 929 -10.36 23.72 6.34
C ARG A 929 -9.41 22.82 5.56
N PHE A 930 -8.18 23.26 5.31
CA PHE A 930 -7.21 22.63 4.41
C PHE A 930 -5.94 22.14 5.11
N VAL A 931 -5.96 22.13 6.44
CA VAL A 931 -4.89 21.65 7.31
C VAL A 931 -5.50 20.89 8.50
N GLU A 932 -4.65 20.24 9.29
CA GLU A 932 -5.05 19.63 10.57
C GLU A 932 -5.76 20.67 11.47
N PRO A 933 -6.91 20.33 12.08
CA PRO A 933 -7.63 21.25 12.96
C PRO A 933 -6.76 21.75 14.13
N SER A 934 -6.79 23.05 14.41
CA SER A 934 -5.97 23.59 15.50
C SER A 934 -6.45 23.09 16.88
N PRO A 935 -5.58 23.02 17.91
CA PRO A 935 -5.98 22.60 19.25
C PRO A 935 -7.12 23.43 19.86
N LYS A 936 -7.23 24.71 19.44
CA LYS A 936 -8.35 25.59 19.82
C LYS A 936 -9.64 25.16 19.14
N SER A 937 -9.60 24.89 17.83
CA SER A 937 -10.75 24.39 17.08
C SER A 937 -11.23 23.05 17.65
N LEU A 938 -10.31 22.11 17.93
CA LEU A 938 -10.61 20.82 18.57
C LEU A 938 -11.24 20.96 19.98
N GLN A 939 -10.84 21.96 20.77
CA GLN A 939 -11.41 22.23 22.09
C GLN A 939 -12.84 22.80 22.05
N ASN A 940 -13.24 23.44 20.94
CA ASN A 940 -14.60 23.95 20.76
C ASN A 940 -15.60 22.86 20.33
N LEU A 941 -15.13 21.69 19.89
CA LEU A 941 -16.00 20.63 19.39
C LEU A 941 -16.71 19.87 20.52
N THR A 942 -17.93 19.45 20.24
CA THR A 942 -18.76 18.56 21.08
C THR A 942 -19.28 17.40 20.23
N LEU A 943 -19.67 16.28 20.86
CA LEU A 943 -20.27 15.14 20.15
C LEU A 943 -21.46 15.57 19.28
N GLN A 944 -22.31 16.45 19.80
CA GLN A 944 -23.47 16.96 19.08
C GLN A 944 -23.06 17.84 17.88
N SER A 945 -22.12 18.77 18.06
CA SER A 945 -21.70 19.66 16.96
C SER A 945 -20.96 18.93 15.82
N VAL A 946 -20.22 17.85 16.11
CA VAL A 946 -19.61 17.02 15.06
C VAL A 946 -20.61 16.09 14.38
N LYS A 947 -21.59 15.58 15.13
CA LYS A 947 -22.73 14.83 14.58
C LYS A 947 -23.53 15.70 13.61
N ASP A 948 -23.88 16.92 14.00
CA ASP A 948 -24.67 17.83 13.17
C ASP A 948 -23.89 18.31 11.94
N ALA A 949 -22.60 18.62 12.08
CA ALA A 949 -21.74 19.01 10.96
C ALA A 949 -21.61 17.92 9.87
N VAL A 950 -21.73 16.64 10.26
CA VAL A 950 -21.76 15.49 9.35
C VAL A 950 -23.18 15.22 8.85
N MET A 951 -24.12 14.88 9.74
CA MET A 951 -25.45 14.39 9.37
C MET A 951 -26.30 15.42 8.62
N ASN A 952 -26.09 16.73 8.83
CA ASN A 952 -26.80 17.76 8.07
C ASN A 952 -26.37 17.82 6.58
N GLN A 953 -25.29 17.15 6.18
CA GLN A 953 -24.91 16.99 4.77
C GLN A 953 -25.63 15.79 4.11
N PHE A 954 -26.08 14.81 4.90
CA PHE A 954 -26.75 13.58 4.42
C PHE A 954 -28.23 13.85 4.07
N VAL A 955 -28.41 14.66 3.03
CA VAL A 955 -29.69 15.07 2.45
C VAL A 955 -29.86 14.40 1.08
N GLY A 956 -31.06 13.90 0.78
CA GLY A 956 -31.30 13.07 -0.41
C GLY A 956 -30.80 13.67 -1.73
N ASP A 957 -31.02 14.97 -1.95
CA ASP A 957 -30.59 15.66 -3.17
C ASP A 957 -29.09 16.08 -3.17
N ASN A 958 -28.36 15.82 -2.08
CA ASN A 958 -26.92 16.10 -1.89
C ASN A 958 -26.06 14.80 -1.78
N MET A 959 -26.68 13.64 -1.95
CA MET A 959 -26.05 12.32 -1.91
C MET A 959 -26.09 11.66 -3.29
N GLU A 960 -25.01 11.01 -3.71
CA GLU A 960 -24.97 10.14 -4.90
C GLU A 960 -24.50 8.74 -4.51
N VAL A 961 -25.22 7.71 -4.96
CA VAL A 961 -24.80 6.31 -4.81
C VAL A 961 -24.38 5.74 -6.17
N SER A 962 -23.10 5.40 -6.31
CA SER A 962 -22.52 4.79 -7.51
C SER A 962 -22.17 3.31 -7.25
N VAL A 963 -22.64 2.37 -8.08
CA VAL A 963 -22.45 0.91 -7.88
C VAL A 963 -21.95 0.18 -9.13
N VAL A 964 -20.91 -0.64 -9.01
CA VAL A 964 -20.32 -1.40 -10.12
C VAL A 964 -20.09 -2.86 -9.73
N GLY A 965 -20.49 -3.83 -10.55
CA GLY A 965 -20.30 -5.27 -10.24
C GLY A 965 -21.02 -6.24 -11.18
N ASP A 966 -20.87 -7.54 -10.92
CA ASP A 966 -21.35 -8.66 -11.77
C ASP A 966 -22.81 -9.09 -11.46
N PHE A 967 -23.68 -8.12 -11.17
CA PHE A 967 -25.07 -8.34 -10.73
C PHE A 967 -26.10 -8.27 -11.88
N SER A 968 -27.30 -8.81 -11.64
CA SER A 968 -28.44 -8.61 -12.53
C SER A 968 -29.05 -7.21 -12.34
N GLU A 969 -29.70 -6.69 -13.38
CA GLU A 969 -30.49 -5.45 -13.35
C GLU A 969 -31.62 -5.51 -12.31
N GLU A 970 -32.24 -6.67 -12.17
CA GLU A 970 -33.37 -6.94 -11.28
C GLU A 970 -32.94 -7.00 -9.81
N ASP A 971 -31.80 -7.63 -9.51
CA ASP A 971 -31.23 -7.68 -8.16
C ASP A 971 -30.80 -6.29 -7.67
N ILE A 972 -30.10 -5.51 -8.50
CA ILE A 972 -29.60 -4.20 -8.09
C ILE A 972 -30.73 -3.19 -7.91
N GLU A 973 -31.71 -3.15 -8.82
CA GLU A 973 -32.85 -2.24 -8.68
C GLU A 973 -33.77 -2.63 -7.52
N SER A 974 -33.89 -3.92 -7.18
CA SER A 974 -34.53 -4.31 -5.92
C SER A 974 -33.74 -3.75 -4.73
N CYS A 975 -32.43 -3.98 -4.63
CA CYS A 975 -31.63 -3.50 -3.50
C CYS A 975 -31.68 -1.97 -3.34
N ILE A 976 -31.66 -1.24 -4.46
CA ILE A 976 -31.80 0.21 -4.49
C ILE A 976 -33.17 0.64 -3.92
N LEU A 977 -34.28 0.05 -4.37
CA LEU A 977 -35.62 0.39 -3.87
C LEU A 977 -35.87 -0.10 -2.43
N ASP A 978 -35.36 -1.28 -2.08
CA ASP A 978 -35.48 -1.90 -0.76
C ASP A 978 -34.77 -1.07 0.31
N TYR A 979 -33.51 -0.68 0.07
CA TYR A 979 -32.65 -0.08 1.08
C TYR A 979 -32.39 1.41 0.88
N MET A 980 -32.11 1.90 -0.34
CA MET A 980 -31.82 3.33 -0.55
C MET A 980 -33.09 4.17 -0.74
N GLY A 981 -34.12 3.61 -1.38
CA GLY A 981 -35.43 4.26 -1.53
C GLY A 981 -36.21 4.39 -0.22
N THR A 982 -35.89 3.59 0.80
CA THR A 982 -36.53 3.64 2.12
C THR A 982 -35.85 4.57 3.12
N VAL A 983 -34.67 5.12 2.80
CA VAL A 983 -34.02 6.19 3.58
C VAL A 983 -34.90 7.44 3.59
N ARG A 984 -35.00 8.12 4.73
CA ARG A 984 -35.78 9.35 4.88
C ARG A 984 -35.32 10.43 3.90
N ALA A 985 -36.28 11.04 3.22
CA ALA A 985 -36.06 12.32 2.55
C ALA A 985 -35.90 13.41 3.63
N SER A 986 -34.66 13.81 3.91
CA SER A 986 -34.31 14.93 4.79
C SER A 986 -34.72 16.29 4.19
N ARG A 987 -36.04 16.51 4.02
CA ARG A 987 -36.60 17.72 3.39
C ARG A 987 -36.83 18.90 4.33
N ASP A 988 -36.51 18.75 5.61
CA ASP A 988 -36.66 19.79 6.63
C ASP A 988 -35.37 20.61 6.80
N SER A 989 -35.07 21.48 5.84
CA SER A 989 -34.41 22.77 6.13
C SER A 989 -34.44 23.73 4.93
N GLU A 990 -34.83 24.98 5.17
CA GLU A 990 -34.63 26.11 4.24
C GLU A 990 -33.18 26.63 4.29
N ILE A 991 -32.22 25.73 4.57
CA ILE A 991 -30.80 26.04 4.67
C ILE A 991 -30.16 25.65 3.33
N GLU A 992 -30.22 26.57 2.37
CA GLU A 992 -29.20 26.63 1.33
C GLU A 992 -27.85 26.83 2.04
N GLN A 993 -27.10 25.75 2.27
CA GLN A 993 -25.74 25.87 2.75
C GLN A 993 -24.94 26.59 1.66
N GLN A 994 -24.67 27.87 1.87
CA GLN A 994 -23.78 28.67 1.04
C GLN A 994 -22.34 28.13 1.18
N SER A 995 -22.05 27.04 0.48
CA SER A 995 -20.72 26.48 0.36
C SER A 995 -19.81 27.57 -0.21
N SER A 996 -18.90 28.05 0.63
CA SER A 996 -18.00 29.13 0.26
C SER A 996 -16.90 28.56 -0.62
N SER A 997 -17.09 28.72 -1.94
CA SER A 997 -16.21 28.18 -2.98
C SER A 997 -14.73 28.35 -2.65
N ILE A 998 -13.96 27.30 -2.91
CA ILE A 998 -12.55 27.19 -2.54
C ILE A 998 -11.71 28.08 -3.46
N MET A 999 -11.60 29.36 -3.10
CA MET A 999 -10.85 30.37 -3.84
C MET A 999 -9.45 30.54 -3.25
N PHE A 1000 -8.42 30.06 -3.95
CA PHE A 1000 -7.07 30.57 -3.73
C PHE A 1000 -7.08 32.09 -4.00
N ARG A 1001 -6.45 32.87 -3.11
CA ARG A 1001 -6.39 34.33 -3.23
C ARG A 1001 -4.96 34.76 -3.52
N SER A 1002 -4.80 35.94 -4.13
CA SER A 1002 -3.49 36.56 -4.31
C SER A 1002 -2.79 36.71 -2.96
N TYR A 1003 -1.69 35.98 -2.77
CA TYR A 1003 -0.94 35.97 -1.52
C TYR A 1003 -0.24 37.32 -1.29
N PRO A 1004 -0.14 37.80 -0.04
CA PRO A 1004 0.64 38.98 0.29
C PRO A 1004 2.15 38.67 0.21
N SER A 1005 2.94 39.70 -0.11
CA SER A 1005 4.36 39.53 -0.52
C SER A 1005 5.28 38.95 0.55
N ASP A 1006 4.91 39.11 1.82
CA ASP A 1006 5.63 38.59 2.99
C ASP A 1006 5.49 37.06 3.16
N LEU A 1007 4.48 36.44 2.56
CA LEU A 1007 4.29 34.99 2.61
C LEU A 1007 4.96 34.22 1.45
N GLN A 1008 5.57 34.92 0.49
CA GLN A 1008 6.25 34.33 -0.67
C GLN A 1008 7.48 33.48 -0.31
N PHE A 1009 8.20 33.86 0.74
CA PHE A 1009 9.43 33.20 1.17
C PHE A 1009 9.31 32.83 2.64
N GLN A 1010 9.13 31.53 2.92
CA GLN A 1010 9.06 31.02 4.28
C GLN A 1010 10.23 30.10 4.58
N GLN A 1011 10.64 30.10 5.85
CA GLN A 1011 11.65 29.20 6.37
C GLN A 1011 11.06 28.36 7.50
N VAL A 1012 11.48 27.10 7.54
CA VAL A 1012 11.20 26.13 8.61
C VAL A 1012 12.54 25.67 9.12
N PHE A 1013 12.75 25.79 10.43
CA PHE A 1013 13.90 25.25 11.12
C PHE A 1013 13.41 24.13 12.03
N LEU A 1014 13.75 22.90 11.66
CA LEU A 1014 13.54 21.72 12.49
C LEU A 1014 14.87 21.38 13.18
N LYS A 1015 14.82 20.99 14.46
CA LYS A 1015 15.98 20.40 15.14
C LYS A 1015 15.97 18.90 14.84
N ASP A 1016 17.04 18.43 14.21
CA ASP A 1016 17.27 17.03 13.84
C ASP A 1016 18.71 16.66 14.25
N THR A 1017 19.10 15.38 14.20
CA THR A 1017 20.50 14.95 14.43
C THR A 1017 21.40 15.27 13.26
N ASP A 1018 20.85 15.26 12.05
CA ASP A 1018 21.58 15.30 10.79
C ASP A 1018 21.18 16.54 9.96
N GLU A 1019 22.15 17.17 9.30
CA GLU A 1019 21.89 18.36 8.47
C GLU A 1019 21.23 17.96 7.13
N ARG A 1020 20.00 18.43 6.92
CA ARG A 1020 19.27 18.32 5.64
C ARG A 1020 18.41 19.56 5.38
N ALA A 1021 18.15 19.84 4.11
CA ALA A 1021 17.30 20.95 3.67
C ALA A 1021 16.46 20.53 2.47
N CYS A 1022 15.21 20.96 2.45
CA CYS A 1022 14.27 20.79 1.33
C CYS A 1022 13.74 22.15 0.88
N ALA A 1023 13.53 22.33 -0.43
CA ALA A 1023 12.88 23.50 -0.98
C ALA A 1023 11.56 23.09 -1.65
N TYR A 1024 10.45 23.61 -1.15
CA TYR A 1024 9.13 23.44 -1.76
C TYR A 1024 8.76 24.70 -2.53
N ILE A 1025 8.27 24.53 -3.76
CA ILE A 1025 7.75 25.60 -4.60
C ILE A 1025 6.33 25.19 -5.00
N ALA A 1026 5.36 26.05 -4.71
CA ALA A 1026 3.98 25.90 -5.15
C ALA A 1026 3.41 27.26 -5.56
N GLY A 1027 2.35 27.23 -6.36
CA GLY A 1027 1.68 28.41 -6.89
C GLY A 1027 0.43 28.00 -7.66
N PRO A 1028 -0.32 28.96 -8.22
CA PRO A 1028 -1.48 28.65 -9.06
C PRO A 1028 -1.03 27.87 -10.30
N ALA A 1029 -1.61 26.68 -10.49
CA ALA A 1029 -1.53 25.91 -11.71
C ALA A 1029 -2.89 25.89 -12.41
N PRO A 1030 -2.95 25.69 -13.74
CA PRO A 1030 -4.20 25.37 -14.41
C PRO A 1030 -4.84 24.12 -13.80
N ASN A 1031 -6.17 24.09 -13.73
CA ASN A 1031 -6.88 22.90 -13.29
C ASN A 1031 -6.71 21.74 -14.29
N ARG A 1032 -7.16 20.53 -13.93
CA ARG A 1032 -7.05 19.32 -14.76
C ARG A 1032 -7.66 19.45 -16.16
N TRP A 1033 -8.55 20.42 -16.38
CA TRP A 1033 -9.22 20.69 -17.65
C TRP A 1033 -8.55 21.81 -18.47
N GLY A 1034 -7.45 22.40 -17.98
CA GLY A 1034 -6.69 23.44 -18.67
C GLY A 1034 -7.13 24.88 -18.34
N PHE A 1035 -8.08 25.09 -17.43
CA PHE A 1035 -8.51 26.44 -17.05
C PHE A 1035 -7.62 27.05 -15.95
N THR A 1036 -7.26 28.32 -16.10
CA THR A 1036 -6.62 29.11 -15.04
C THR A 1036 -7.61 29.44 -13.91
N ILE A 1037 -7.13 30.04 -12.81
CA ILE A 1037 -8.00 30.44 -11.69
C ILE A 1037 -8.99 31.56 -12.07
N GLU A 1038 -8.69 32.33 -13.11
CA GLU A 1038 -9.60 33.31 -13.73
C GLU A 1038 -10.61 32.67 -14.71
N GLY A 1039 -10.64 31.34 -14.82
CA GLY A 1039 -11.53 30.60 -15.73
C GLY A 1039 -11.13 30.67 -17.21
N LYS A 1040 -9.93 31.15 -17.54
CA LYS A 1040 -9.44 31.23 -18.93
C LYS A 1040 -8.89 29.88 -19.38
N ASP A 1041 -9.19 29.48 -20.61
CA ASP A 1041 -8.54 28.33 -21.22
C ASP A 1041 -7.05 28.64 -21.51
N LEU A 1042 -6.15 27.80 -21.00
CA LEU A 1042 -4.71 27.93 -21.23
C LEU A 1042 -4.32 27.67 -22.70
N PHE A 1043 -5.03 26.79 -23.40
CA PHE A 1043 -4.78 26.50 -24.82
C PHE A 1043 -5.19 27.68 -25.71
N GLU A 1044 -6.32 28.33 -25.44
CA GLU A 1044 -6.64 29.62 -26.09
C GLU A 1044 -5.59 30.67 -25.75
N SER A 1045 -5.16 30.75 -24.49
CA SER A 1045 -4.15 31.72 -24.05
C SER A 1045 -2.79 31.52 -24.73
N ILE A 1046 -2.33 30.26 -24.87
CA ILE A 1046 -1.07 29.91 -25.56
C ILE A 1046 -1.17 30.20 -27.07
N ASN A 1047 -2.29 29.83 -27.71
CA ASN A 1047 -2.48 30.07 -29.14
C ASN A 1047 -2.55 31.57 -29.48
N ASN A 1048 -3.11 32.40 -28.59
CA ASN A 1048 -3.16 33.85 -28.78
C ASN A 1048 -1.82 34.57 -28.56
N ILE A 1049 -0.82 33.91 -27.95
CA ILE A 1049 0.54 34.48 -27.76
C ILE A 1049 1.38 34.41 -29.06
N SER A 1050 1.02 33.60 -30.04
CA SER A 1050 1.90 33.27 -31.18
C SER A 1050 1.81 34.21 -32.39
N VAL A 1051 1.54 35.52 -32.21
CA VAL A 1051 1.36 36.46 -33.36
C VAL A 1051 2.15 37.77 -33.26
N ASP A 1052 2.11 38.51 -32.13
CA ASP A 1052 2.62 39.91 -32.11
C ASP A 1052 3.95 40.16 -31.34
N ASP A 1053 4.32 39.37 -30.33
CA ASP A 1053 5.49 39.66 -29.47
C ASP A 1053 6.84 39.22 -30.07
N GLY A 1054 7.31 39.97 -31.09
CA GLY A 1054 8.60 39.75 -31.76
C GLY A 1054 9.84 40.31 -31.06
N GLU A 1055 9.73 40.95 -29.89
CA GLU A 1055 10.81 41.79 -29.31
C GLU A 1055 11.38 41.34 -27.93
N PHE A 1056 11.06 40.15 -27.40
CA PHE A 1056 11.54 39.73 -26.06
C PHE A 1056 12.20 38.33 -25.95
N LEU A 1057 13.19 38.05 -26.81
CA LEU A 1057 14.18 36.98 -26.56
C LEU A 1057 15.60 37.41 -26.99
N SER A 1058 16.48 37.73 -26.02
CA SER A 1058 17.90 38.05 -26.23
C SER A 1058 18.78 37.70 -25.03
#